data_AF-A0A9E1V0Y6-F1
#
_entry.id   AF-A0A9E1V0Y6-F1
#
_cell.length_a   1.000
_cell.length_b   1.000
_cell.length_c   1.000
_cell.angle_alpha   90.00
_cell.angle_beta   90.00
_cell.angle_gamma   90.00
#
_symmetry.space_group_name_H-M   'P 1'
#
loop_
_entity.id
_entity.type
_entity.pdbx_description
1 polymer ?
#
loop_
_entity_poly.entity_id
_entity_poly.type
_entity_poly.pdbx_seq_one_letter_code
_entity_poly.pdbx_strand_id
1 'polypeptide(L)'
;VSVAVSPSLIRLEKTAFVTVRGLVLEGCTSTGVGFAGATDCRVEACEIRGTGAWGARMDGGQRNTVFGCDVHHVGQGGIYVGGGDRKTLARGDNRAENNVIHHNGVFQKTYNTGINLTGVGNFATHNLVYDTPHAGLVLSGNDNLLEYNTIHHTNLQSTDTGGVYSCPRDWTARGNTIRYNIWHDIGGFGKRSSWVPVQNGLVHFEYPHFTWAIYMDDPTSGNTIFGNILYRVPISGMHNHGGRDNAFDNNVIVDCPAFQAGRLAPNWSNWPRIKKLLHDYTKPGSPYLDHYPRLREYRDERPEAMTGLSFRRNIVYYTKDGTAWLRKHRSWGDRMLLYTYRIDQQDMATNTFDQNLVYCEPGLEPFVKLTAIPEKAQELSWEEWQKTGADKGSQLGDPLFVDAANLDFRLKPNSPALKLGFQPIPVAKIGPYADAQRASWPVVEQSTAAGKVKPTVRAYDLYPQIKAQRLAVRGGLPRTMAKLKAGEKVRIVYFGGGIHGSTGWRKLYLDSLRKTYPEATIEEIQAGICDCVRGSGYNHWRYEHDVLAKQPDLVLVDFGSDDHVTTPPAIQCAIEGVIRKTRRANPAPELLFFHAFRAGFEKAYATGKCPTAITAYELLADHYGIPSVNAGYDIAQEVRAGTLVVKGDKKAFSADGTRPSALANQCYAATLAAAFTELATAKAAEPAALPEPLAPDHLEHAHEISATKDMLSGEWTRRGPEDPLMARYARHFDELWVTRQPGAKLTYSFTGTGTGLALLVGPDIGRYRVSVDGKERSTQSRVDRWCYYHRLSAGSVASNLPFGKHTVQIELLPDPPNRDDPIAEAKRLDKYKAEDFQGVALMIGKIRVVTPPGE
;
A
#
# COMPACT_ATOMS: atom_id res chain seq x y z
N VAL A 1 -35.12 17.44 -11.18
CA VAL A 1 -33.77 17.49 -10.59
C VAL A 1 -33.78 18.57 -9.54
N SER A 2 -33.54 18.23 -8.27
CA SER A 2 -33.41 19.22 -7.18
C SER A 2 -31.92 19.46 -6.95
N VAL A 3 -31.50 20.72 -6.84
CA VAL A 3 -30.10 21.12 -6.62
C VAL A 3 -29.99 21.80 -5.27
N ALA A 4 -29.22 21.21 -4.35
CA ALA A 4 -28.94 21.81 -3.06
C ALA A 4 -27.96 22.99 -3.21
N VAL A 5 -28.30 24.14 -2.63
CA VAL A 5 -27.46 25.36 -2.67
C VAL A 5 -27.01 25.82 -1.28
N SER A 6 -27.69 25.40 -0.21
CA SER A 6 -27.31 25.74 1.16
C SER A 6 -26.30 24.74 1.74
N PRO A 7 -25.27 25.19 2.47
CA PRO A 7 -24.35 24.30 3.18
C PRO A 7 -25.01 23.58 4.36
N SER A 8 -25.94 24.20 5.09
CA SER A 8 -26.59 23.58 6.25
C SER A 8 -28.07 23.93 6.32
N LEU A 9 -28.87 23.08 6.97
CA LEU A 9 -30.30 23.31 7.16
C LEU A 9 -30.56 24.00 8.51
N ILE A 10 -29.91 23.50 9.59
CA ILE A 10 -30.03 24.07 10.93
C ILE A 10 -28.65 24.16 11.56
N ARG A 11 -28.33 25.33 12.13
CA ARG A 11 -27.10 25.54 12.89
C ARG A 11 -27.41 26.17 14.24
N LEU A 12 -27.12 25.42 15.30
CA LEU A 12 -27.26 25.84 16.70
C LEU A 12 -25.92 26.40 17.17
N GLU A 13 -25.72 27.71 17.01
CA GLU A 13 -24.48 28.39 17.39
C GLU A 13 -24.63 29.07 18.75
N LYS A 14 -23.79 28.70 19.73
CA LYS A 14 -23.77 29.28 21.08
C LYS A 14 -25.17 29.37 21.72
N THR A 15 -26.00 28.40 21.40
CA THR A 15 -27.41 28.35 21.75
C THR A 15 -27.62 27.35 22.89
N ALA A 16 -28.65 27.57 23.71
CA ALA A 16 -29.01 26.62 24.75
C ALA A 16 -30.52 26.31 24.78
N PHE A 17 -30.87 25.11 25.24
CA PHE A 17 -32.25 24.67 25.49
C PHE A 17 -33.18 24.68 24.26
N VAL A 18 -32.62 24.46 23.06
CA VAL A 18 -33.40 24.37 21.82
C VAL A 18 -33.61 22.91 21.43
N THR A 19 -34.84 22.56 21.08
CA THR A 19 -35.20 21.24 20.53
C THR A 19 -35.72 21.40 19.10
N VAL A 20 -35.11 20.67 18.17
CA VAL A 20 -35.60 20.47 16.80
C VAL A 20 -36.26 19.10 16.76
N ARG A 21 -37.55 19.01 16.41
CA ARG A 21 -38.30 17.76 16.52
C ARG A 21 -39.22 17.49 15.33
N GLY A 22 -39.27 16.24 14.89
CA GLY A 22 -40.32 15.72 14.00
C GLY A 22 -40.23 16.23 12.57
N LEU A 23 -39.02 16.57 12.10
CA LEU A 23 -38.80 17.13 10.78
C LEU A 23 -38.14 16.11 9.83
N VAL A 24 -38.47 16.23 8.54
CA VAL A 24 -37.64 15.67 7.46
C VAL A 24 -36.66 16.76 7.03
N LEU A 25 -35.37 16.51 7.22
CA LEU A 25 -34.28 17.43 6.91
C LEU A 25 -33.48 16.88 5.73
N GLU A 26 -33.69 17.45 4.54
CA GLU A 26 -33.07 16.96 3.30
C GLU A 26 -32.50 18.07 2.40
N GLY A 27 -31.48 17.72 1.60
CA GLY A 27 -31.03 18.55 0.48
C GLY A 27 -30.12 19.73 0.83
N CYS A 28 -29.01 19.49 1.55
CA CYS A 28 -27.95 20.48 1.74
C CYS A 28 -26.58 19.97 1.23
N THR A 29 -25.66 20.89 0.93
CA THR A 29 -24.33 20.56 0.36
C THR A 29 -23.29 20.16 1.43
N SER A 30 -23.59 20.37 2.72
CA SER A 30 -22.75 19.95 3.85
C SER A 30 -23.59 19.31 4.96
N THR A 31 -23.53 19.79 6.20
CA THR A 31 -24.13 19.14 7.38
C THR A 31 -25.60 19.49 7.53
N GLY A 32 -26.46 18.50 7.76
CA GLY A 32 -27.89 18.70 8.02
C GLY A 32 -28.13 19.58 9.25
N VAL A 33 -27.73 19.08 10.42
CA VAL A 33 -27.83 19.81 11.70
C VAL A 33 -26.47 19.95 12.38
N GLY A 34 -26.01 21.18 12.56
CA GLY A 34 -24.74 21.50 13.23
C GLY A 34 -24.94 22.10 14.63
N PHE A 35 -24.16 21.64 15.60
CA PHE A 35 -24.04 22.26 16.92
C PHE A 35 -22.64 22.85 17.06
N ALA A 36 -22.57 24.15 17.36
CA ALA A 36 -21.32 24.87 17.54
C ALA A 36 -21.34 25.62 18.87
N GLY A 37 -20.72 25.04 19.90
CA GLY A 37 -20.75 25.58 21.26
C GLY A 37 -22.16 25.60 21.89
N ALA A 38 -23.05 24.71 21.44
CA ALA A 38 -24.39 24.59 21.98
C ALA A 38 -24.40 23.86 23.33
N THR A 39 -25.41 24.13 24.16
CA THR A 39 -25.58 23.49 25.47
C THR A 39 -27.01 23.02 25.66
N ASP A 40 -27.24 21.80 26.12
CA ASP A 40 -28.59 21.27 26.37
C ASP A 40 -29.55 21.40 25.16
N CYS A 41 -29.01 21.29 23.93
CA CYS A 41 -29.80 21.30 22.70
C CYS A 41 -30.08 19.88 22.18
N ARG A 42 -31.21 19.70 21.50
CA ARG A 42 -31.72 18.37 21.11
C ARG A 42 -32.21 18.35 19.66
N VAL A 43 -31.94 17.24 18.97
CA VAL A 43 -32.53 16.88 17.67
C VAL A 43 -33.21 15.54 17.86
N GLU A 44 -34.52 15.49 17.65
CA GLU A 44 -35.37 14.37 18.05
C GLU A 44 -36.38 13.98 16.99
N ALA A 45 -36.68 12.69 16.86
CA ALA A 45 -37.71 12.19 15.95
C ALA A 45 -37.58 12.72 14.50
N CYS A 46 -36.36 13.03 14.05
CA CYS A 46 -36.12 13.57 12.72
C CYS A 46 -35.67 12.48 11.75
N GLU A 47 -36.05 12.64 10.48
CA GLU A 47 -35.42 11.95 9.37
C GLU A 47 -34.40 12.90 8.72
N ILE A 48 -33.13 12.51 8.65
CA ILE A 48 -32.07 13.33 8.08
C ILE A 48 -31.44 12.58 6.91
N ARG A 49 -31.57 13.12 5.69
CA ARG A 49 -31.15 12.41 4.48
C ARG A 49 -30.63 13.29 3.37
N GLY A 50 -29.83 12.72 2.46
CA GLY A 50 -29.38 13.42 1.26
C GLY A 50 -28.56 14.68 1.55
N THR A 51 -27.81 14.68 2.66
CA THR A 51 -26.89 15.77 3.02
C THR A 51 -25.52 15.54 2.40
N GLY A 52 -24.79 16.60 2.03
CA GLY A 52 -23.47 16.48 1.39
C GLY A 52 -22.34 16.08 2.35
N ALA A 53 -22.53 16.28 3.67
CA ALA A 53 -21.59 15.88 4.70
C ALA A 53 -22.26 15.03 5.79
N TRP A 54 -22.44 15.58 7.00
CA TRP A 54 -22.98 14.84 8.14
C TRP A 54 -24.50 14.92 8.21
N GLY A 55 -25.15 13.91 8.79
CA GLY A 55 -26.55 14.06 9.23
C GLY A 55 -26.64 15.08 10.37
N ALA A 56 -25.94 14.79 11.47
CA ALA A 56 -25.78 15.72 12.58
C ALA A 56 -24.31 15.79 13.06
N ARG A 57 -23.85 16.98 13.46
CA ARG A 57 -22.49 17.18 13.96
C ARG A 57 -22.45 18.04 15.20
N MET A 58 -22.04 17.45 16.32
CA MET A 58 -21.73 18.13 17.57
C MET A 58 -20.24 18.39 17.67
N ASP A 59 -19.80 19.58 17.28
CA ASP A 59 -18.40 19.99 17.31
C ASP A 59 -18.13 20.84 18.55
N GLY A 60 -17.94 20.18 19.69
CA GLY A 60 -17.90 20.82 20.99
C GLY A 60 -19.28 20.92 21.66
N GLY A 61 -19.42 21.85 22.60
CA GLY A 61 -20.65 22.02 23.39
C GLY A 61 -20.80 20.98 24.50
N GLN A 62 -21.88 21.07 25.27
CA GLN A 62 -22.15 20.19 26.41
C GLN A 62 -23.62 19.73 26.46
N ARG A 63 -23.86 18.48 26.88
CA ARG A 63 -25.20 17.91 27.12
C ARG A 63 -26.16 18.01 25.93
N ASN A 64 -25.63 18.07 24.71
CA ASN A 64 -26.45 18.03 23.49
C ASN A 64 -26.81 16.59 23.14
N THR A 65 -27.95 16.38 22.49
CA THR A 65 -28.44 15.04 22.15
C THR A 65 -29.00 14.99 20.73
N VAL A 66 -28.61 13.96 19.98
CA VAL A 66 -29.35 13.49 18.80
C VAL A 66 -30.03 12.19 19.20
N PHE A 67 -31.36 12.21 19.27
CA PHE A 67 -32.18 11.13 19.81
C PHE A 67 -33.19 10.62 18.79
N GLY A 68 -33.35 9.30 18.68
CA GLY A 68 -34.49 8.75 17.96
C GLY A 68 -34.55 9.09 16.47
N CYS A 69 -33.45 9.53 15.85
CA CYS A 69 -33.44 9.97 14.47
C CYS A 69 -33.11 8.83 13.50
N ASP A 70 -33.64 8.93 12.29
CA ASP A 70 -33.29 8.07 11.16
C ASP A 70 -32.38 8.87 10.22
N VAL A 71 -31.11 8.46 10.12
CA VAL A 71 -30.07 9.19 9.37
C VAL A 71 -29.54 8.32 8.24
N HIS A 72 -29.75 8.71 6.98
CA HIS A 72 -29.33 7.88 5.87
C HIS A 72 -29.03 8.59 4.56
N HIS A 73 -28.30 7.92 3.68
CA HIS A 73 -27.92 8.46 2.36
C HIS A 73 -27.20 9.83 2.48
N VAL A 74 -26.27 9.91 3.44
CA VAL A 74 -25.48 11.12 3.74
C VAL A 74 -24.07 11.02 3.15
N GLY A 75 -23.53 12.16 2.72
CA GLY A 75 -22.30 12.25 1.94
C GLY A 75 -21.03 11.83 2.66
N GLN A 76 -20.94 12.14 3.96
CA GLN A 76 -19.83 11.78 4.85
C GLN A 76 -20.32 10.80 5.94
N GLY A 77 -20.54 11.25 7.17
CA GLY A 77 -20.90 10.38 8.30
C GLY A 77 -22.33 10.60 8.80
N GLY A 78 -22.82 9.68 9.63
CA GLY A 78 -24.16 9.81 10.22
C GLY A 78 -24.20 10.89 11.29
N ILE A 79 -23.64 10.59 12.47
CA ILE A 79 -23.62 11.49 13.62
C ILE A 79 -22.18 11.64 14.12
N TYR A 80 -21.71 12.89 14.25
CA TYR A 80 -20.46 13.19 14.92
C TYR A 80 -20.73 13.72 16.33
N VAL A 81 -20.11 13.10 17.33
CA VAL A 81 -20.26 13.43 18.75
C VAL A 81 -18.88 13.79 19.31
N GLY A 82 -18.57 15.09 19.31
CA GLY A 82 -17.44 15.68 20.05
C GLY A 82 -17.91 16.39 21.32
N GLY A 83 -17.02 17.11 22.00
CA GLY A 83 -17.33 17.81 23.26
C GLY A 83 -16.41 17.45 24.41
N GLY A 84 -16.40 18.30 25.44
CA GLY A 84 -15.43 18.22 26.53
C GLY A 84 -14.06 18.80 26.17
N ASP A 85 -13.18 18.85 27.16
CA ASP A 85 -11.83 19.39 27.04
C ASP A 85 -10.82 18.39 27.59
N ARG A 86 -9.98 17.85 26.70
CA ARG A 86 -8.94 16.90 27.08
C ARG A 86 -7.92 17.51 28.02
N LYS A 87 -7.57 18.80 27.91
CA LYS A 87 -6.53 19.40 28.79
C LYS A 87 -6.94 19.37 30.26
N THR A 88 -8.22 19.55 30.52
CA THR A 88 -8.80 19.62 31.87
C THR A 88 -9.54 18.34 32.28
N LEU A 89 -9.76 17.42 31.34
CA LEU A 89 -10.70 16.29 31.46
C LEU A 89 -12.15 16.72 31.75
N ALA A 90 -12.52 17.96 31.43
CA ALA A 90 -13.91 18.40 31.54
C ALA A 90 -14.78 17.65 30.53
N ARG A 91 -15.91 17.10 31.00
CA ARG A 91 -16.80 16.27 30.18
C ARG A 91 -17.66 17.10 29.23
N GLY A 92 -17.97 16.53 28.06
CA GLY A 92 -18.96 17.05 27.12
C GLY A 92 -20.36 16.55 27.42
N ASP A 93 -20.50 15.27 27.78
CA ASP A 93 -21.79 14.61 28.00
C ASP A 93 -22.77 14.72 26.81
N ASN A 94 -22.24 14.89 25.60
CA ASN A 94 -23.03 14.89 24.36
C ASN A 94 -23.39 13.44 23.96
N ARG A 95 -24.52 13.26 23.28
CA ARG A 95 -25.11 11.93 23.06
C ARG A 95 -25.62 11.72 21.63
N ALA A 96 -25.29 10.56 21.06
CA ALA A 96 -26.08 9.93 20.01
C ALA A 96 -26.82 8.74 20.63
N GLU A 97 -28.14 8.87 20.79
CA GLU A 97 -28.95 7.88 21.50
C GLU A 97 -30.15 7.40 20.69
N ASN A 98 -30.39 6.08 20.66
CA ASN A 98 -31.57 5.49 20.03
C ASN A 98 -31.72 5.89 18.55
N ASN A 99 -30.64 6.02 17.77
CA ASN A 99 -30.72 6.40 16.34
C ASN A 99 -30.60 5.18 15.41
N VAL A 100 -31.14 5.31 14.20
CA VAL A 100 -30.92 4.35 13.10
C VAL A 100 -30.11 5.04 12.01
N ILE A 101 -28.94 4.49 11.69
CA ILE A 101 -27.97 5.12 10.78
C ILE A 101 -27.55 4.11 9.71
N HIS A 102 -27.73 4.45 8.44
CA HIS A 102 -27.32 3.58 7.34
C HIS A 102 -26.98 4.31 6.05
N HIS A 103 -26.26 3.66 5.14
CA HIS A 103 -25.94 4.23 3.82
C HIS A 103 -25.26 5.61 3.90
N ASN A 104 -24.37 5.81 4.89
CA ASN A 104 -23.50 6.99 4.94
C ASN A 104 -22.30 6.81 3.99
N GLY A 105 -21.50 7.87 3.83
CA GLY A 105 -20.26 7.83 3.05
C GLY A 105 -20.51 7.73 1.54
N VAL A 106 -21.59 8.35 1.06
CA VAL A 106 -21.93 8.39 -0.39
C VAL A 106 -20.78 9.00 -1.19
N PHE A 107 -20.15 10.07 -0.68
CA PHE A 107 -19.03 10.75 -1.32
C PHE A 107 -17.69 10.43 -0.65
N GLN A 108 -17.60 10.58 0.67
CA GLN A 108 -16.37 10.31 1.42
C GLN A 108 -16.50 9.02 2.22
N LYS A 109 -15.98 7.93 1.64
CA LYS A 109 -16.22 6.56 2.11
C LYS A 109 -15.48 6.19 3.39
N THR A 110 -14.35 6.81 3.69
CA THR A 110 -13.47 6.42 4.82
C THR A 110 -13.42 7.48 5.92
N TYR A 111 -13.17 7.03 7.15
CA TYR A 111 -13.07 7.80 8.40
C TYR A 111 -14.28 8.63 8.86
N ASN A 112 -15.30 8.81 8.00
CA ASN A 112 -16.61 9.35 8.40
C ASN A 112 -17.60 8.20 8.49
N THR A 113 -17.83 7.72 9.72
CA THR A 113 -18.58 6.49 9.97
C THR A 113 -20.04 6.78 10.30
N GLY A 114 -20.81 5.75 10.64
CA GLY A 114 -22.14 5.93 11.17
C GLY A 114 -22.12 6.84 12.41
N ILE A 115 -21.22 6.56 13.36
CA ILE A 115 -20.98 7.43 14.52
C ILE A 115 -19.49 7.69 14.73
N ASN A 116 -19.06 8.94 14.75
CA ASN A 116 -17.73 9.30 15.24
C ASN A 116 -17.84 9.86 16.67
N LEU A 117 -17.36 9.12 17.66
CA LEU A 117 -17.38 9.49 19.07
C LEU A 117 -15.98 9.90 19.54
N THR A 118 -15.85 11.12 20.03
CA THR A 118 -14.55 11.68 20.47
C THR A 118 -14.74 12.68 21.61
N GLY A 119 -13.65 13.28 22.09
CA GLY A 119 -13.67 14.25 23.17
C GLY A 119 -13.58 13.59 24.53
N VAL A 120 -14.24 14.15 25.53
CA VAL A 120 -14.23 13.64 26.91
C VAL A 120 -15.64 13.36 27.38
N GLY A 121 -15.92 12.12 27.78
CA GLY A 121 -17.17 11.79 28.47
C GLY A 121 -18.43 11.85 27.61
N ASN A 122 -18.36 11.54 26.32
CA ASN A 122 -19.51 11.52 25.43
C ASN A 122 -20.07 10.10 25.24
N PHE A 123 -21.29 10.00 24.70
CA PHE A 123 -22.07 8.76 24.67
C PHE A 123 -22.56 8.40 23.27
N ALA A 124 -22.46 7.12 22.92
CA ALA A 124 -23.17 6.49 21.81
C ALA A 124 -23.95 5.29 22.35
N THR A 125 -25.27 5.43 22.51
CA THR A 125 -26.11 4.43 23.19
C THR A 125 -27.33 4.00 22.39
N HIS A 126 -27.70 2.72 22.44
CA HIS A 126 -28.95 2.22 21.83
C HIS A 126 -29.08 2.46 20.30
N ASN A 127 -27.98 2.66 19.57
CA ASN A 127 -28.04 2.93 18.14
C ASN A 127 -28.01 1.63 17.31
N LEU A 128 -28.63 1.68 16.14
CA LEU A 128 -28.48 0.71 15.07
C LEU A 128 -27.69 1.33 13.92
N VAL A 129 -26.52 0.76 13.59
CA VAL A 129 -25.68 1.24 12.49
C VAL A 129 -25.43 0.10 11.51
N TYR A 130 -25.76 0.32 10.24
CA TYR A 130 -25.55 -0.70 9.21
C TYR A 130 -25.32 -0.18 7.80
N ASP A 131 -24.89 -1.07 6.90
CA ASP A 131 -24.62 -0.79 5.49
C ASP A 131 -23.67 0.41 5.32
N THR A 132 -22.52 0.34 5.98
CA THR A 132 -21.52 1.41 5.96
C THR A 132 -20.35 1.00 5.05
N PRO A 133 -19.81 1.92 4.22
CA PRO A 133 -18.68 1.62 3.34
C PRO A 133 -17.39 1.34 4.14
N HIS A 134 -17.30 1.88 5.35
CA HIS A 134 -16.19 1.76 6.29
C HIS A 134 -16.67 1.34 7.67
N ALA A 135 -15.88 1.57 8.73
CA ALA A 135 -16.28 1.19 10.07
C ALA A 135 -17.66 1.75 10.44
N GLY A 136 -18.39 1.05 11.31
CA GLY A 136 -19.68 1.53 11.80
C GLY A 136 -19.50 2.70 12.77
N LEU A 137 -18.43 2.64 13.58
CA LEU A 137 -18.11 3.64 14.58
C LEU A 137 -16.60 3.89 14.67
N VAL A 138 -16.22 5.14 14.89
CA VAL A 138 -14.85 5.53 15.29
C VAL A 138 -14.84 6.08 16.71
N LEU A 139 -13.88 5.62 17.51
CA LEU A 139 -13.70 6.03 18.90
C LEU A 139 -12.33 6.71 19.09
N SER A 140 -12.30 7.81 19.85
CA SER A 140 -11.08 8.48 20.32
C SER A 140 -11.37 9.27 21.59
N GLY A 141 -10.34 9.83 22.22
CA GLY A 141 -10.47 10.69 23.40
C GLY A 141 -10.54 9.91 24.74
N ASN A 142 -11.25 10.49 25.71
CA ASN A 142 -11.24 10.06 27.11
C ASN A 142 -12.65 9.75 27.63
N ASP A 143 -12.78 8.67 28.41
CA ASP A 143 -13.98 8.33 29.18
C ASP A 143 -15.30 8.30 28.40
N ASN A 144 -15.23 8.06 27.09
CA ASN A 144 -16.40 7.93 26.24
C ASN A 144 -17.04 6.55 26.40
N LEU A 145 -18.36 6.48 26.22
CA LEU A 145 -19.14 5.26 26.43
C LEU A 145 -19.90 4.83 25.17
N LEU A 146 -19.65 3.59 24.74
CA LEU A 146 -20.42 2.89 23.71
C LEU A 146 -21.21 1.77 24.39
N GLU A 147 -22.52 1.91 24.44
CA GLU A 147 -23.38 0.97 25.18
C GLU A 147 -24.66 0.58 24.43
N TYR A 148 -25.05 -0.69 24.46
CA TYR A 148 -26.34 -1.15 23.90
C TYR A 148 -26.54 -0.89 22.41
N ASN A 149 -25.47 -0.81 21.60
CA ASN A 149 -25.61 -0.62 20.16
C ASN A 149 -25.64 -1.95 19.40
N THR A 150 -26.29 -1.95 18.24
CA THR A 150 -26.21 -3.02 17.24
C THR A 150 -25.51 -2.48 15.99
N ILE A 151 -24.41 -3.10 15.59
CA ILE A 151 -23.59 -2.64 14.47
C ILE A 151 -23.30 -3.82 13.54
N HIS A 152 -23.70 -3.70 12.27
CA HIS A 152 -23.51 -4.79 11.31
C HIS A 152 -23.35 -4.36 9.86
N HIS A 153 -22.90 -5.28 9.00
CA HIS A 153 -22.72 -5.02 7.57
C HIS A 153 -21.88 -3.75 7.31
N THR A 154 -20.74 -3.67 8.01
CA THR A 154 -19.80 -2.56 7.90
C THR A 154 -18.61 -2.94 7.02
N ASN A 155 -17.82 -1.94 6.61
CA ASN A 155 -16.64 -2.12 5.77
C ASN A 155 -16.98 -2.73 4.41
N LEU A 156 -18.14 -2.40 3.84
CA LEU A 156 -18.59 -2.98 2.56
C LEU A 156 -17.72 -2.56 1.35
N GLN A 157 -16.93 -1.49 1.50
CA GLN A 157 -16.12 -0.91 0.43
C GLN A 157 -14.71 -0.52 0.90
N SER A 158 -14.28 -1.04 2.06
CA SER A 158 -12.96 -0.74 2.64
C SER A 158 -12.49 -1.89 3.53
N THR A 159 -11.25 -1.81 4.00
CA THR A 159 -10.62 -2.83 4.82
C THR A 159 -9.71 -2.19 5.88
N ASP A 160 -9.04 -2.98 6.72
CA ASP A 160 -8.15 -2.53 7.79
C ASP A 160 -8.85 -1.68 8.87
N THR A 161 -10.05 -2.12 9.25
CA THR A 161 -10.97 -1.44 10.17
C THR A 161 -11.93 -2.46 10.80
N GLY A 162 -13.06 -2.05 11.35
CA GLY A 162 -13.99 -2.98 11.98
C GLY A 162 -15.40 -2.47 12.22
N GLY A 163 -16.14 -3.13 13.10
CA GLY A 163 -17.40 -2.58 13.62
C GLY A 163 -17.13 -1.25 14.33
N VAL A 164 -16.16 -1.27 15.26
CA VAL A 164 -15.54 -0.07 15.85
C VAL A 164 -14.04 -0.03 15.54
N TYR A 165 -13.55 1.15 15.22
CA TYR A 165 -12.14 1.45 14.97
C TYR A 165 -11.63 2.55 15.90
N SER A 166 -10.50 2.31 16.57
CA SER A 166 -9.80 3.29 17.40
C SER A 166 -8.32 3.31 17.03
N CYS A 167 -7.78 4.49 16.76
CA CYS A 167 -6.37 4.70 16.36
C CYS A 167 -5.88 6.09 16.83
N PRO A 168 -5.90 6.40 18.14
CA PRO A 168 -5.56 7.73 18.63
C PRO A 168 -4.05 7.98 18.57
N ARG A 169 -3.22 6.92 18.61
CA ARG A 169 -1.76 7.00 18.71
C ARG A 169 -1.35 7.91 19.87
N ASP A 170 -1.99 7.69 21.00
CA ASP A 170 -1.93 8.54 22.18
C ASP A 170 -2.30 7.71 23.41
N TRP A 171 -1.33 7.48 24.30
CA TRP A 171 -1.56 6.71 25.53
C TRP A 171 -2.45 7.42 26.54
N THR A 172 -2.63 8.73 26.40
CA THR A 172 -3.46 9.55 27.28
C THR A 172 -4.91 9.59 26.81
N ALA A 173 -5.22 9.14 25.58
CA ALA A 173 -6.58 8.91 25.12
C ALA A 173 -7.05 7.54 25.62
N ARG A 174 -7.67 7.52 26.81
CA ARG A 174 -7.97 6.29 27.58
C ARG A 174 -9.23 6.45 28.42
N GLY A 175 -9.62 5.36 29.10
CA GLY A 175 -10.80 5.32 29.96
C GLY A 175 -12.11 5.07 29.22
N ASN A 176 -12.05 4.88 27.89
CA ASN A 176 -13.25 4.61 27.11
C ASN A 176 -13.79 3.20 27.41
N THR A 177 -15.11 3.07 27.37
CA THR A 177 -15.81 1.81 27.65
C THR A 177 -16.67 1.41 26.45
N ILE A 178 -16.51 0.17 26.00
CA ILE A 178 -17.32 -0.48 24.96
C ILE A 178 -18.01 -1.67 25.59
N ARG A 179 -19.31 -1.54 25.90
CA ARG A 179 -20.02 -2.61 26.60
C ARG A 179 -21.42 -2.91 26.08
N TYR A 180 -21.83 -4.16 26.20
CA TYR A 180 -23.19 -4.61 25.88
C TYR A 180 -23.64 -4.25 24.46
N ASN A 181 -22.76 -4.40 23.47
CA ASN A 181 -23.09 -4.18 22.06
C ASN A 181 -23.13 -5.52 21.30
N ILE A 182 -23.89 -5.58 20.22
CA ILE A 182 -23.87 -6.67 19.25
C ILE A 182 -23.13 -6.21 17.99
N TRP A 183 -22.15 -7.00 17.56
CA TRP A 183 -21.32 -6.75 16.38
C TRP A 183 -21.40 -7.94 15.43
N HIS A 184 -21.89 -7.76 14.20
CA HIS A 184 -21.97 -8.88 13.28
C HIS A 184 -21.87 -8.56 11.79
N ASP A 185 -21.56 -9.57 10.99
CA ASP A 185 -21.44 -9.44 9.53
C ASP A 185 -20.45 -8.33 9.15
N ILE A 186 -19.32 -8.29 9.86
CA ILE A 186 -18.26 -7.31 9.64
C ILE A 186 -17.35 -7.87 8.57
N GLY A 187 -17.52 -7.41 7.33
CA GLY A 187 -17.00 -8.13 6.17
C GLY A 187 -15.65 -7.63 5.67
N GLY A 188 -15.52 -6.35 5.35
CA GLY A 188 -14.32 -5.81 4.73
C GLY A 188 -14.12 -6.22 3.26
N PHE A 189 -13.75 -5.24 2.44
CA PHE A 189 -13.51 -5.39 1.01
C PHE A 189 -12.16 -4.79 0.65
N GLY A 190 -11.26 -5.60 0.10
CA GLY A 190 -9.92 -5.14 -0.24
C GLY A 190 -9.15 -6.08 -1.13
N LYS A 191 -7.94 -5.65 -1.50
CA LYS A 191 -7.03 -6.43 -2.33
C LYS A 191 -6.55 -7.65 -1.54
N ARG A 192 -6.77 -8.86 -2.07
CA ARG A 192 -6.44 -10.16 -1.46
C ARG A 192 -5.03 -10.24 -0.85
N SER A 193 -4.07 -9.53 -1.43
CA SER A 193 -2.80 -9.26 -0.79
C SER A 193 -2.33 -7.84 -1.10
N SER A 194 -2.59 -6.92 -0.17
CA SER A 194 -2.18 -5.51 -0.29
C SER A 194 -0.69 -5.34 -0.56
N TRP A 195 0.14 -6.26 -0.06
CA TRP A 195 1.60 -6.23 -0.10
C TRP A 195 2.22 -6.79 -1.40
N VAL A 196 1.45 -7.53 -2.22
CA VAL A 196 1.95 -8.09 -3.48
C VAL A 196 1.72 -7.07 -4.61
N PRO A 197 2.76 -6.64 -5.35
CA PRO A 197 2.58 -5.74 -6.50
C PRO A 197 1.57 -6.28 -7.52
N VAL A 198 0.91 -5.38 -8.27
CA VAL A 198 0.04 -5.81 -9.37
C VAL A 198 0.88 -6.57 -10.39
N GLN A 199 0.62 -7.86 -10.55
CA GLN A 199 1.30 -8.70 -11.52
C GLN A 199 0.41 -8.86 -12.75
N ASN A 200 1.00 -8.69 -13.94
CA ASN A 200 0.31 -8.85 -15.23
C ASN A 200 -0.95 -7.98 -15.44
N GLY A 201 -1.07 -6.86 -14.72
CA GLY A 201 -2.23 -5.97 -14.79
C GLY A 201 -3.45 -6.42 -13.98
N LEU A 202 -3.41 -7.60 -13.35
CA LEU A 202 -4.54 -8.15 -12.60
C LEU A 202 -4.48 -7.81 -11.10
N VAL A 203 -5.60 -7.34 -10.57
CA VAL A 203 -5.80 -7.13 -9.12
C VAL A 203 -6.98 -7.94 -8.63
N HIS A 204 -6.71 -8.79 -7.64
CA HIS A 204 -7.74 -9.60 -6.98
C HIS A 204 -8.27 -8.86 -5.76
N PHE A 205 -9.54 -8.50 -5.78
CA PHE A 205 -10.28 -8.04 -4.62
C PHE A 205 -11.05 -9.18 -4.00
N GLU A 206 -11.15 -9.20 -2.67
CA GLU A 206 -11.90 -10.20 -1.93
C GLU A 206 -12.83 -9.58 -0.88
N TYR A 207 -13.89 -10.32 -0.58
CA TYR A 207 -14.80 -10.11 0.53
C TYR A 207 -15.19 -11.49 1.10
N PRO A 208 -15.37 -11.64 2.42
CA PRO A 208 -14.93 -10.70 3.44
C PRO A 208 -13.39 -10.69 3.54
N HIS A 209 -12.81 -9.55 3.90
CA HIS A 209 -11.37 -9.30 3.92
C HIS A 209 -10.95 -8.46 5.13
N PHE A 210 -9.81 -8.82 5.71
CA PHE A 210 -8.96 -7.95 6.54
C PHE A 210 -9.69 -6.90 7.42
N THR A 211 -10.61 -7.37 8.28
CA THR A 211 -11.38 -6.57 9.24
C THR A 211 -11.67 -7.33 10.55
N TRP A 212 -11.96 -6.57 11.61
CA TRP A 212 -12.26 -7.04 12.97
C TRP A 212 -13.61 -6.53 13.45
N ALA A 213 -14.21 -7.06 14.53
CA ALA A 213 -15.39 -6.41 15.09
C ALA A 213 -15.01 -5.23 15.98
N ILE A 214 -14.13 -5.44 16.96
CA ILE A 214 -13.58 -4.37 17.81
C ILE A 214 -12.08 -4.24 17.55
N TYR A 215 -11.67 -3.14 16.91
CA TYR A 215 -10.29 -2.90 16.53
C TYR A 215 -9.65 -1.74 17.32
N MET A 216 -8.84 -2.10 18.30
CA MET A 216 -7.95 -1.18 19.04
C MET A 216 -6.62 -1.11 18.31
N ASP A 217 -6.58 -0.31 17.25
CA ASP A 217 -5.43 -0.14 16.36
C ASP A 217 -4.39 0.81 16.96
N ASP A 218 -3.16 0.73 16.47
CA ASP A 218 -2.05 1.68 16.67
C ASP A 218 -2.04 2.40 18.03
N PRO A 219 -1.07 2.03 18.87
CA PRO A 219 -1.23 1.63 20.27
C PRO A 219 -2.35 2.36 21.06
N THR A 220 -3.61 2.09 20.69
CA THR A 220 -4.79 2.43 21.51
C THR A 220 -4.67 1.79 22.89
N SER A 221 -4.78 2.54 23.99
CA SER A 221 -4.44 2.03 25.33
C SER A 221 -5.45 2.43 26.41
N GLY A 222 -5.60 1.61 27.45
CA GLY A 222 -6.42 1.91 28.62
C GLY A 222 -7.93 1.90 28.40
N ASN A 223 -8.45 1.02 27.55
CA ASN A 223 -9.88 0.90 27.25
C ASN A 223 -10.49 -0.36 27.87
N THR A 224 -11.78 -0.28 28.22
CA THR A 224 -12.55 -1.41 28.76
C THR A 224 -13.54 -1.92 27.71
N ILE A 225 -13.44 -3.19 27.36
CA ILE A 225 -14.30 -3.89 26.40
C ILE A 225 -15.01 -5.00 27.16
N PHE A 226 -16.30 -4.81 27.46
CA PHE A 226 -17.03 -5.64 28.42
C PHE A 226 -18.38 -6.14 27.91
N GLY A 227 -18.68 -7.43 27.98
CA GLY A 227 -20.07 -7.87 27.78
C GLY A 227 -20.61 -7.71 26.36
N ASN A 228 -19.75 -7.73 25.32
CA ASN A 228 -20.17 -7.62 23.92
C ASN A 228 -20.44 -9.00 23.31
N ILE A 229 -21.28 -9.05 22.28
CA ILE A 229 -21.56 -10.26 21.49
C ILE A 229 -21.04 -10.02 20.06
N LEU A 230 -20.17 -10.88 19.56
CA LEU A 230 -19.49 -10.71 18.27
C LEU A 230 -19.56 -11.99 17.43
N TYR A 231 -19.97 -11.89 16.17
CA TYR A 231 -20.05 -13.05 15.27
C TYR A 231 -19.90 -12.71 13.79
N ARG A 232 -19.48 -13.69 12.98
CA ARG A 232 -19.28 -13.54 11.51
C ARG A 232 -18.30 -12.41 11.16
N VAL A 233 -17.03 -12.58 11.54
CA VAL A 233 -15.93 -11.63 11.34
C VAL A 233 -14.71 -12.34 10.73
N PRO A 234 -14.03 -11.80 9.70
CA PRO A 234 -13.05 -12.55 8.90
C PRO A 234 -11.65 -12.68 9.50
N ILE A 235 -11.18 -11.73 10.31
CA ILE A 235 -9.84 -11.79 10.93
C ILE A 235 -9.92 -12.19 12.38
N SER A 236 -10.61 -11.41 13.22
CA SER A 236 -10.80 -11.71 14.63
C SER A 236 -11.91 -10.85 15.22
N GLY A 237 -12.64 -11.38 16.20
CA GLY A 237 -13.65 -10.62 16.94
C GLY A 237 -13.05 -9.37 17.57
N MET A 238 -11.89 -9.49 18.21
CA MET A 238 -11.25 -8.37 18.91
C MET A 238 -9.75 -8.30 18.60
N HIS A 239 -9.19 -7.09 18.55
CA HIS A 239 -7.77 -6.87 18.24
C HIS A 239 -7.16 -5.75 19.08
N ASN A 240 -5.98 -6.01 19.63
CA ASN A 240 -5.09 -5.06 20.29
C ASN A 240 -3.77 -4.91 19.51
N HIS A 241 -3.58 -3.79 18.82
CA HIS A 241 -2.38 -3.54 18.02
C HIS A 241 -1.44 -2.56 18.73
N GLY A 242 -0.43 -3.11 19.42
CA GLY A 242 0.59 -2.36 20.17
C GLY A 242 0.09 -1.66 21.44
N GLY A 243 -1.21 -1.71 21.72
CA GLY A 243 -1.85 -1.06 22.85
C GLY A 243 -1.56 -1.73 24.19
N ARG A 244 -1.56 -0.94 25.27
CA ARG A 244 -1.36 -1.40 26.65
C ARG A 244 -2.57 -1.11 27.53
N ASP A 245 -2.70 -1.85 28.63
CA ASP A 245 -3.75 -1.66 29.64
C ASP A 245 -5.19 -1.75 29.11
N ASN A 246 -5.41 -2.40 27.96
CA ASN A 246 -6.76 -2.68 27.47
C ASN A 246 -7.31 -3.94 28.16
N ALA A 247 -8.59 -3.91 28.54
CA ALA A 247 -9.27 -5.02 29.17
C ALA A 247 -10.39 -5.55 28.27
N PHE A 248 -10.30 -6.82 27.89
CA PHE A 248 -11.26 -7.56 27.07
C PHE A 248 -11.92 -8.63 27.94
N ASP A 249 -13.05 -8.28 28.54
CA ASP A 249 -13.64 -9.05 29.61
C ASP A 249 -15.10 -9.41 29.34
N ASN A 250 -15.54 -10.60 29.72
CA ASN A 250 -16.97 -10.93 29.74
C ASN A 250 -17.68 -10.91 28.36
N ASN A 251 -16.96 -11.09 27.25
CA ASN A 251 -17.54 -11.04 25.90
C ASN A 251 -17.94 -12.45 25.40
N VAL A 252 -18.89 -12.51 24.46
CA VAL A 252 -19.27 -13.72 23.73
C VAL A 252 -18.80 -13.60 22.28
N ILE A 253 -17.93 -14.49 21.84
CA ILE A 253 -17.38 -14.51 20.48
C ILE A 253 -17.77 -15.83 19.80
N VAL A 254 -18.40 -15.73 18.62
CA VAL A 254 -18.99 -16.89 17.95
C VAL A 254 -18.46 -17.00 16.52
N ASP A 255 -17.93 -18.17 16.18
CA ASP A 255 -17.54 -18.55 14.82
C ASP A 255 -16.55 -17.62 14.10
N CYS A 256 -15.69 -16.93 14.86
CA CYS A 256 -14.55 -16.18 14.34
C CYS A 256 -13.35 -16.27 15.30
N PRO A 257 -12.10 -16.02 14.83
CA PRO A 257 -10.97 -16.03 15.75
C PRO A 257 -11.21 -15.05 16.90
N ALA A 258 -10.94 -15.47 18.12
CA ALA A 258 -11.45 -14.75 19.29
C ALA A 258 -10.69 -13.45 19.52
N PHE A 259 -9.36 -13.53 19.49
CA PHE A 259 -8.51 -12.43 19.87
C PHE A 259 -7.21 -12.37 19.09
N GLN A 260 -6.83 -11.15 18.70
CA GLN A 260 -5.53 -10.86 18.13
C GLN A 260 -4.84 -9.82 18.99
N ALA A 261 -3.55 -10.00 19.26
CA ALA A 261 -2.71 -9.00 19.88
C ALA A 261 -1.33 -9.02 19.23
N GLY A 262 -0.85 -7.85 18.82
CA GLY A 262 0.42 -7.73 18.10
C GLY A 262 1.22 -6.52 18.54
N ARG A 263 2.45 -6.74 18.99
CA ARG A 263 3.42 -5.68 19.29
C ARG A 263 3.87 -4.94 18.02
N LEU A 264 4.07 -3.62 18.14
CA LEU A 264 4.66 -2.74 17.12
C LEU A 264 6.20 -2.77 17.12
N ALA A 265 6.83 -2.20 16.09
CA ALA A 265 8.29 -2.19 15.98
C ALA A 265 8.96 -1.17 16.94
N PRO A 266 10.17 -1.44 17.48
CA PRO A 266 10.88 -0.50 18.36
C PRO A 266 11.17 0.88 17.75
N ASN A 267 11.32 0.94 16.43
CA ASN A 267 11.60 2.15 15.66
C ASN A 267 10.36 2.71 14.94
N TRP A 268 9.16 2.38 15.42
CA TRP A 268 7.93 2.83 14.80
C TRP A 268 7.80 4.37 14.85
N SER A 269 7.42 4.97 13.71
CA SER A 269 7.55 6.40 13.45
C SER A 269 6.73 7.31 14.37
N ASN A 270 5.69 6.78 15.03
CA ASN A 270 4.82 7.54 15.91
C ASN A 270 5.25 7.53 17.39
N TRP A 271 6.29 6.78 17.79
CA TRP A 271 6.77 6.81 19.18
C TRP A 271 7.12 8.21 19.69
N PRO A 272 7.79 9.09 18.93
CA PRO A 272 8.05 10.47 19.37
C PRO A 272 6.77 11.25 19.68
N ARG A 273 5.72 11.08 18.87
CA ARG A 273 4.43 11.74 19.09
C ARG A 273 3.76 11.25 20.37
N ILE A 274 3.71 9.93 20.58
CA ILE A 274 3.10 9.32 21.77
C ILE A 274 3.80 9.79 23.04
N LYS A 275 5.13 9.75 23.06
CA LYS A 275 5.92 10.22 24.21
C LYS A 275 5.70 11.70 24.48
N LYS A 276 5.68 12.54 23.44
CA LYS A 276 5.35 13.96 23.60
C LYS A 276 3.98 14.17 24.23
N LEU A 277 2.94 13.49 23.73
CA LEU A 277 1.58 13.62 24.27
C LEU A 277 1.51 13.13 25.71
N LEU A 278 2.16 12.02 26.04
CA LEU A 278 2.30 11.54 27.41
C LEU A 278 2.84 12.66 28.31
N HIS A 279 4.03 13.18 28.02
CA HIS A 279 4.66 14.24 28.81
C HIS A 279 3.82 15.52 28.91
N ASP A 280 3.14 15.91 27.82
CA ASP A 280 2.31 17.11 27.80
C ASP A 280 1.12 17.01 28.74
N TYR A 281 0.43 15.86 28.75
CA TYR A 281 -0.73 15.64 29.61
C TYR A 281 -0.37 15.14 31.00
N THR A 282 0.84 14.68 31.28
CA THR A 282 1.23 14.18 32.61
C THR A 282 2.18 15.11 33.38
N LYS A 283 2.14 16.42 33.11
CA LYS A 283 2.92 17.41 33.88
C LYS A 283 2.47 17.44 35.36
N PRO A 284 3.36 17.82 36.31
CA PRO A 284 2.96 18.03 37.70
C PRO A 284 1.73 18.95 37.81
N GLY A 285 0.75 18.55 38.61
CA GLY A 285 -0.52 19.27 38.75
C GLY A 285 -1.56 19.02 37.64
N SER A 286 -1.26 18.15 36.66
CA SER A 286 -2.24 17.76 35.64
C SER A 286 -3.33 16.85 36.21
N PRO A 287 -4.62 17.04 35.82
CA PRO A 287 -5.72 16.17 36.24
C PRO A 287 -5.57 14.72 35.75
N TYR A 288 -4.77 14.47 34.72
CA TYR A 288 -4.52 13.13 34.20
C TYR A 288 -3.87 12.20 35.21
N LEU A 289 -2.95 12.70 36.04
CA LEU A 289 -2.26 11.83 36.99
C LEU A 289 -3.19 11.44 38.16
N ASP A 290 -4.17 12.27 38.48
CA ASP A 290 -5.15 11.94 39.51
C ASP A 290 -6.24 11.03 38.96
N HIS A 291 -6.71 11.28 37.73
CA HIS A 291 -7.74 10.47 37.09
C HIS A 291 -7.21 9.12 36.56
N TYR A 292 -5.98 9.09 36.04
CA TYR A 292 -5.32 7.90 35.50
C TYR A 292 -3.95 7.65 36.18
N PRO A 293 -3.93 7.21 37.44
CA PRO A 293 -2.70 7.12 38.24
C PRO A 293 -1.62 6.25 37.63
N ARG A 294 -1.97 5.20 36.86
CA ARG A 294 -1.02 4.32 36.16
C ARG A 294 -0.14 5.04 35.14
N LEU A 295 -0.55 6.22 34.64
CA LEU A 295 0.30 7.02 33.76
C LEU A 295 1.61 7.45 34.45
N ARG A 296 1.65 7.51 35.80
CA ARG A 296 2.88 7.78 36.57
C ARG A 296 3.94 6.68 36.41
N GLU A 297 3.55 5.49 35.98
CA GLU A 297 4.46 4.33 35.81
C GLU A 297 5.05 4.27 34.41
N TYR A 298 4.51 5.03 33.45
CA TYR A 298 4.95 4.96 32.07
C TYR A 298 6.30 5.66 31.92
N ARG A 299 7.20 5.05 31.14
CA ARG A 299 8.55 5.53 30.91
C ARG A 299 8.90 5.46 29.42
N ASP A 300 9.92 6.21 29.03
CA ASP A 300 10.27 6.46 27.63
C ASP A 300 11.19 5.40 27.01
N GLU A 301 11.76 4.51 27.81
CA GLU A 301 12.81 3.57 27.37
C GLU A 301 12.26 2.43 26.52
N ARG A 302 11.00 2.04 26.73
CA ARG A 302 10.32 0.96 25.99
C ARG A 302 8.92 1.35 25.51
N PRO A 303 8.82 2.28 24.54
CA PRO A 303 7.54 2.71 23.99
C PRO A 303 6.82 1.59 23.23
N GLU A 304 7.54 0.58 22.76
CA GLU A 304 7.00 -0.57 22.03
C GLU A 304 6.40 -1.66 22.92
N ALA A 305 6.63 -1.61 24.23
CA ALA A 305 6.19 -2.65 25.15
C ALA A 305 4.64 -2.73 25.18
N MET A 306 4.12 -3.95 25.14
CA MET A 306 2.68 -4.22 25.12
C MET A 306 2.30 -4.92 26.43
N THR A 307 1.99 -4.14 27.47
CA THR A 307 1.84 -4.62 28.85
C THR A 307 0.45 -4.35 29.43
N GLY A 308 0.09 -5.07 30.50
CA GLY A 308 -1.16 -4.89 31.23
C GLY A 308 -2.42 -5.23 30.44
N LEU A 309 -2.29 -5.94 29.32
CA LEU A 309 -3.40 -6.44 28.51
C LEU A 309 -4.12 -7.55 29.28
N SER A 310 -5.46 -7.54 29.26
CA SER A 310 -6.25 -8.66 29.81
C SER A 310 -7.31 -9.17 28.84
N PHE A 311 -7.40 -10.49 28.70
CA PHE A 311 -8.45 -11.20 27.97
C PHE A 311 -9.04 -12.27 28.90
N ARG A 312 -10.15 -11.94 29.57
CA ARG A 312 -10.67 -12.73 30.69
C ARG A 312 -12.16 -12.99 30.62
N ARG A 313 -12.60 -14.09 31.23
CA ARG A 313 -14.04 -14.42 31.39
C ARG A 313 -14.82 -14.30 30.08
N ASN A 314 -14.20 -14.56 28.93
CA ASN A 314 -14.89 -14.54 27.65
C ASN A 314 -15.43 -15.94 27.35
N ILE A 315 -16.54 -15.99 26.61
CA ILE A 315 -17.05 -17.22 26.01
C ILE A 315 -16.68 -17.21 24.54
N VAL A 316 -16.00 -18.25 24.08
CA VAL A 316 -15.70 -18.46 22.66
C VAL A 316 -16.42 -19.71 22.21
N TYR A 317 -17.22 -19.62 21.14
CA TYR A 317 -18.11 -20.69 20.71
C TYR A 317 -17.91 -20.99 19.22
N TYR A 318 -17.49 -22.21 18.91
CA TYR A 318 -17.18 -22.67 17.56
C TYR A 318 -18.07 -23.83 17.12
N THR A 319 -18.73 -23.64 15.98
CA THR A 319 -19.51 -24.63 15.25
C THR A 319 -18.81 -25.00 13.94
N LYS A 320 -19.06 -26.21 13.45
CA LYS A 320 -18.48 -26.70 12.19
C LYS A 320 -18.92 -25.88 10.99
N ASP A 321 -20.21 -25.59 10.94
CA ASP A 321 -20.84 -24.88 9.82
C ASP A 321 -20.50 -23.39 9.85
N GLY A 322 -20.58 -22.74 11.01
CA GLY A 322 -20.26 -21.32 11.15
C GLY A 322 -18.80 -21.00 10.85
N THR A 323 -17.88 -21.91 11.15
CA THR A 323 -16.45 -21.74 10.87
C THR A 323 -16.00 -22.30 9.51
N ALA A 324 -16.87 -23.00 8.77
CA ALA A 324 -16.48 -23.75 7.57
C ALA A 324 -15.78 -22.88 6.52
N TRP A 325 -16.29 -21.66 6.30
CA TRP A 325 -15.68 -20.72 5.35
C TRP A 325 -14.26 -20.33 5.76
N LEU A 326 -14.06 -19.95 7.03
CA LEU A 326 -12.75 -19.54 7.56
C LEU A 326 -11.74 -20.67 7.49
N ARG A 327 -12.10 -21.87 7.97
CA ARG A 327 -11.22 -23.04 7.97
C ARG A 327 -10.78 -23.41 6.56
N LYS A 328 -11.69 -23.37 5.59
CA LYS A 328 -11.38 -23.60 4.17
C LYS A 328 -10.48 -22.51 3.59
N HIS A 329 -10.80 -21.23 3.82
CA HIS A 329 -10.02 -20.11 3.27
C HIS A 329 -8.62 -19.96 3.87
N ARG A 330 -8.42 -20.46 5.09
CA ARG A 330 -7.15 -20.39 5.83
C ARG A 330 -6.40 -21.72 5.88
N SER A 331 -6.95 -22.77 5.27
CA SER A 331 -6.39 -24.12 5.23
C SER A 331 -6.14 -24.70 6.64
N TRP A 332 -7.06 -24.47 7.59
CA TRP A 332 -6.92 -24.96 8.97
C TRP A 332 -7.42 -26.39 9.20
N GLY A 333 -8.06 -27.00 8.21
CA GLY A 333 -8.67 -28.32 8.37
C GLY A 333 -9.74 -28.28 9.47
N ASP A 334 -9.64 -29.18 10.45
CA ASP A 334 -10.58 -29.29 11.57
C ASP A 334 -10.16 -28.47 12.80
N ARG A 335 -9.21 -27.55 12.63
CA ARG A 335 -8.76 -26.64 13.68
C ARG A 335 -9.41 -25.27 13.55
N MET A 336 -9.59 -24.58 14.66
CA MET A 336 -10.06 -23.19 14.71
C MET A 336 -9.09 -22.31 15.47
N LEU A 337 -8.69 -21.19 14.85
CA LEU A 337 -7.76 -20.25 15.46
C LEU A 337 -8.46 -19.53 16.61
N LEU A 338 -7.97 -19.73 17.82
CA LEU A 338 -8.45 -19.05 19.02
C LEU A 338 -7.76 -17.68 19.16
N TYR A 339 -6.43 -17.68 19.27
CA TYR A 339 -5.64 -16.45 19.43
C TYR A 339 -4.52 -16.31 18.42
N THR A 340 -4.24 -15.07 18.02
CA THR A 340 -2.94 -14.69 17.45
C THR A 340 -2.26 -13.71 18.40
N TYR A 341 -1.15 -14.11 19.01
CA TYR A 341 -0.48 -13.34 20.04
C TYR A 341 1.00 -13.15 19.71
N ARG A 342 1.39 -11.92 19.37
CA ARG A 342 2.77 -11.52 19.09
C ARG A 342 3.21 -10.48 20.11
N ILE A 343 4.25 -10.81 20.87
CA ILE A 343 4.64 -10.13 22.11
C ILE A 343 6.15 -10.26 22.33
N ASP A 344 6.78 -9.31 23.02
CA ASP A 344 8.13 -9.52 23.54
C ASP A 344 8.08 -10.55 24.67
N GLN A 345 8.97 -11.56 24.66
CA GLN A 345 8.93 -12.64 25.65
C GLN A 345 8.94 -12.12 27.10
N GLN A 346 9.70 -11.05 27.38
CA GLN A 346 9.78 -10.42 28.70
C GLN A 346 8.48 -9.74 29.16
N ASP A 347 7.61 -9.33 28.23
CA ASP A 347 6.36 -8.65 28.55
C ASP A 347 5.20 -9.64 28.74
N MET A 348 5.38 -10.91 28.36
CA MET A 348 4.32 -11.93 28.40
C MET A 348 3.66 -12.05 29.77
N ALA A 349 4.46 -12.06 30.84
CA ALA A 349 3.97 -12.21 32.22
C ALA A 349 3.14 -11.01 32.72
N THR A 350 3.21 -9.88 32.03
CA THR A 350 2.44 -8.67 32.38
C THR A 350 1.02 -8.69 31.82
N ASN A 351 0.72 -9.63 30.92
CA ASN A 351 -0.57 -9.76 30.26
C ASN A 351 -1.29 -11.00 30.78
N THR A 352 -2.62 -10.93 30.89
CA THR A 352 -3.43 -12.00 31.48
C THR A 352 -4.43 -12.55 30.47
N PHE A 353 -4.37 -13.86 30.25
CA PHE A 353 -5.41 -14.64 29.58
C PHE A 353 -5.92 -15.63 30.62
N ASP A 354 -7.17 -15.49 31.09
CA ASP A 354 -7.65 -16.40 32.13
C ASP A 354 -9.18 -16.43 32.32
N GLN A 355 -9.68 -17.52 32.89
CA GLN A 355 -11.10 -17.77 33.20
C GLN A 355 -12.02 -17.71 31.97
N ASN A 356 -11.50 -17.95 30.78
CA ASN A 356 -12.27 -18.03 29.55
C ASN A 356 -12.94 -19.40 29.42
N LEU A 357 -14.14 -19.45 28.83
CA LEU A 357 -14.80 -20.70 28.43
C LEU A 357 -14.73 -20.83 26.91
N VAL A 358 -14.12 -21.92 26.42
CA VAL A 358 -14.00 -22.19 24.99
C VAL A 358 -14.80 -23.45 24.66
N TYR A 359 -15.73 -23.33 23.72
CA TYR A 359 -16.49 -24.44 23.19
C TYR A 359 -16.11 -24.68 21.74
N CYS A 360 -15.79 -25.93 21.42
CA CYS A 360 -15.66 -26.43 20.07
C CYS A 360 -16.65 -27.58 19.89
N GLU A 361 -17.45 -27.52 18.83
CA GLU A 361 -18.28 -28.66 18.42
C GLU A 361 -17.41 -29.93 18.23
N PRO A 362 -17.89 -31.14 18.59
CA PRO A 362 -17.10 -32.37 18.51
C PRO A 362 -16.39 -32.56 17.16
N GLY A 363 -15.06 -32.75 17.21
CA GLY A 363 -14.21 -32.85 16.03
C GLY A 363 -13.61 -31.53 15.55
N LEU A 364 -13.86 -30.41 16.23
CA LEU A 364 -13.09 -29.18 16.09
C LEU A 364 -12.12 -28.99 17.25
N GLU A 365 -10.93 -28.48 16.96
CA GLU A 365 -9.89 -28.22 17.96
C GLU A 365 -9.43 -26.76 17.94
N PRO A 366 -9.38 -26.06 19.10
CA PRO A 366 -8.85 -24.71 19.16
C PRO A 366 -7.31 -24.73 19.14
N PHE A 367 -6.70 -23.72 18.52
CA PHE A 367 -5.25 -23.54 18.55
C PHE A 367 -4.85 -22.07 18.64
N VAL A 368 -3.60 -21.82 19.09
CA VAL A 368 -3.05 -20.49 19.29
C VAL A 368 -1.83 -20.29 18.40
N LYS A 369 -1.73 -19.12 17.75
CA LYS A 369 -0.52 -18.65 17.08
C LYS A 369 0.25 -17.73 18.02
N LEU A 370 1.38 -18.19 18.55
CA LEU A 370 2.23 -17.41 19.44
C LEU A 370 3.54 -17.03 18.74
N THR A 371 3.92 -15.75 18.85
CA THR A 371 5.27 -15.26 18.52
C THR A 371 5.83 -14.52 19.73
N ALA A 372 6.63 -15.21 20.55
CA ALA A 372 7.29 -14.65 21.72
C ALA A 372 8.69 -14.15 21.33
N ILE A 373 8.79 -12.90 20.89
CA ILE A 373 10.02 -12.32 20.33
C ILE A 373 11.18 -12.43 21.35
N PRO A 374 12.38 -12.90 20.93
CA PRO A 374 12.87 -13.06 19.54
C PRO A 374 12.53 -14.40 18.86
N GLU A 375 11.79 -15.30 19.52
CA GLU A 375 11.46 -16.60 18.97
C GLU A 375 10.58 -16.52 17.71
N LYS A 376 10.67 -17.54 16.87
CA LYS A 376 9.84 -17.67 15.67
C LYS A 376 8.38 -17.96 16.05
N ALA A 377 7.48 -17.68 15.11
CA ALA A 377 6.07 -18.01 15.27
C ALA A 377 5.87 -19.53 15.42
N GLN A 378 5.01 -19.92 16.36
CA GLN A 378 4.61 -21.30 16.64
C GLN A 378 3.08 -21.43 16.69
N GLU A 379 2.59 -22.59 16.30
CA GLU A 379 1.19 -22.97 16.49
C GLU A 379 1.11 -23.94 17.67
N LEU A 380 0.35 -23.58 18.71
CA LEU A 380 0.19 -24.36 19.92
C LEU A 380 -1.22 -24.94 19.97
N SER A 381 -1.33 -26.20 20.37
CA SER A 381 -2.59 -26.77 20.87
C SER A 381 -3.06 -26.04 22.14
N TRP A 382 -4.32 -26.28 22.54
CA TRP A 382 -4.85 -25.73 23.79
C TRP A 382 -4.01 -26.12 25.01
N GLU A 383 -3.58 -27.38 25.11
CA GLU A 383 -2.75 -27.85 26.23
C GLU A 383 -1.36 -27.20 26.24
N GLU A 384 -0.73 -27.07 25.07
CA GLU A 384 0.57 -26.39 24.95
C GLU A 384 0.46 -24.90 25.29
N TRP A 385 -0.64 -24.25 24.91
CA TRP A 385 -0.94 -22.89 25.31
C TRP A 385 -1.04 -22.77 26.84
N GLN A 386 -1.77 -23.68 27.51
CA GLN A 386 -1.86 -23.66 28.97
C GLN A 386 -0.52 -23.91 29.67
N LYS A 387 0.38 -24.70 29.06
CA LYS A 387 1.75 -24.93 29.57
C LYS A 387 2.61 -23.66 29.56
N THR A 388 2.28 -22.65 28.76
CA THR A 388 2.95 -21.33 28.81
C THR A 388 2.62 -20.54 30.09
N GLY A 389 1.61 -20.99 30.84
CA GLY A 389 1.11 -20.35 32.05
C GLY A 389 -0.10 -19.44 31.84
N ALA A 390 -0.53 -19.25 30.59
CA ALA A 390 -1.78 -18.60 30.23
C ALA A 390 -2.99 -19.54 30.40
N ASP A 391 -4.20 -18.98 30.53
CA ASP A 391 -5.48 -19.69 30.55
C ASP A 391 -5.56 -20.88 31.54
N LYS A 392 -4.85 -20.80 32.68
CA LYS A 392 -4.82 -21.87 33.70
C LYS A 392 -6.18 -22.12 34.36
N GLY A 393 -6.97 -21.07 34.55
CA GLY A 393 -8.32 -21.12 35.08
C GLY A 393 -9.40 -21.21 33.99
N SER A 394 -9.01 -21.24 32.72
CA SER A 394 -9.93 -21.36 31.57
C SER A 394 -10.29 -22.82 31.30
N GLN A 395 -11.44 -23.03 30.69
CA GLN A 395 -12.03 -24.37 30.51
C GLN A 395 -12.50 -24.59 29.07
N LEU A 396 -12.41 -25.84 28.62
CA LEU A 396 -13.19 -26.30 27.47
C LEU A 396 -14.56 -26.78 27.95
N GLY A 397 -15.65 -26.32 27.35
CA GLY A 397 -16.99 -26.77 27.72
C GLY A 397 -18.13 -25.99 27.09
N ASP A 398 -19.31 -26.62 27.03
CA ASP A 398 -20.52 -26.00 26.48
C ASP A 398 -21.00 -24.84 27.38
N PRO A 399 -21.16 -23.61 26.85
CA PRO A 399 -21.70 -22.49 27.62
C PRO A 399 -23.15 -22.67 28.02
N LEU A 400 -23.88 -23.65 27.48
CA LEU A 400 -25.30 -23.88 27.72
C LEU A 400 -26.12 -22.64 27.35
N PHE A 401 -25.96 -22.16 26.12
CA PHE A 401 -26.80 -21.09 25.58
C PHE A 401 -28.28 -21.53 25.52
N VAL A 402 -29.19 -20.54 25.60
CA VAL A 402 -30.64 -20.76 25.50
C VAL A 402 -30.98 -21.33 24.12
N ASP A 403 -30.54 -20.66 23.05
CA ASP A 403 -30.77 -21.10 21.67
C ASP A 403 -29.73 -20.47 20.70
N ALA A 404 -28.52 -21.03 20.68
CA ALA A 404 -27.43 -20.52 19.85
C ALA A 404 -27.73 -20.61 18.33
N ALA A 405 -28.56 -21.57 17.90
CA ALA A 405 -28.91 -21.75 16.49
C ALA A 405 -29.71 -20.55 15.95
N ASN A 406 -30.51 -19.91 16.80
CA ASN A 406 -31.25 -18.69 16.49
C ASN A 406 -30.58 -17.42 17.06
N LEU A 407 -29.26 -17.48 17.33
CA LEU A 407 -28.45 -16.36 17.84
C LEU A 407 -28.86 -15.84 19.23
N ASP A 408 -29.52 -16.68 20.04
CA ASP A 408 -29.82 -16.38 21.45
C ASP A 408 -28.71 -16.91 22.36
N PHE A 409 -27.75 -16.02 22.63
CA PHE A 409 -26.57 -16.28 23.44
C PHE A 409 -26.78 -16.03 24.94
N ARG A 410 -28.02 -15.95 25.42
CA ARG A 410 -28.28 -15.94 26.87
C ARG A 410 -27.89 -17.29 27.48
N LEU A 411 -27.44 -17.29 28.73
CA LEU A 411 -26.98 -18.50 29.42
C LEU A 411 -28.12 -19.17 30.20
N LYS A 412 -28.14 -20.50 30.19
CA LYS A 412 -28.94 -21.29 31.13
C LYS A 412 -28.37 -21.19 32.56
N PRO A 413 -29.19 -21.33 33.62
CA PRO A 413 -28.76 -21.12 35.01
C PRO A 413 -27.60 -21.99 35.49
N ASN A 414 -27.39 -23.16 34.88
CA ASN A 414 -26.33 -24.11 35.21
C ASN A 414 -25.08 -23.99 34.32
N SER A 415 -24.96 -22.92 33.53
CA SER A 415 -23.81 -22.68 32.66
C SER A 415 -22.49 -22.69 33.44
N PRO A 416 -21.44 -23.39 32.95
CA PRO A 416 -20.11 -23.36 33.56
C PRO A 416 -19.47 -21.96 33.51
N ALA A 417 -19.85 -21.12 32.54
CA ALA A 417 -19.34 -19.75 32.42
C ALA A 417 -19.62 -18.92 33.69
N LEU A 418 -20.78 -19.13 34.32
CA LEU A 418 -21.16 -18.43 35.55
C LEU A 418 -20.20 -18.75 36.71
N LYS A 419 -19.70 -19.99 36.80
CA LYS A 419 -18.71 -20.40 37.82
C LYS A 419 -17.33 -19.79 37.57
N LEU A 420 -17.01 -19.50 36.31
CA LEU A 420 -15.78 -18.78 35.92
C LEU A 420 -15.88 -17.27 36.18
N GLY A 421 -17.04 -16.78 36.63
CA GLY A 421 -17.28 -15.36 36.92
C GLY A 421 -17.85 -14.57 35.75
N PHE A 422 -18.32 -15.25 34.68
CA PHE A 422 -19.06 -14.58 33.61
C PHE A 422 -20.36 -13.98 34.14
N GLN A 423 -20.62 -12.72 33.80
CA GLN A 423 -21.82 -11.97 34.11
C GLN A 423 -22.76 -11.98 32.91
N PRO A 424 -24.03 -12.40 33.06
CA PRO A 424 -24.99 -12.40 31.96
C PRO A 424 -25.10 -11.04 31.26
N ILE A 425 -25.03 -11.06 29.92
CA ILE A 425 -25.20 -9.87 29.09
C ILE A 425 -26.69 -9.50 29.04
N PRO A 426 -27.08 -8.23 29.25
CA PRO A 426 -28.47 -7.77 29.20
C PRO A 426 -28.99 -7.65 27.75
N VAL A 427 -29.07 -8.76 27.02
CA VAL A 427 -29.37 -8.81 25.57
C VAL A 427 -30.66 -8.05 25.22
N ALA A 428 -31.69 -8.13 26.05
CA ALA A 428 -32.98 -7.45 25.82
C ALA A 428 -32.91 -5.91 25.81
N LYS A 429 -31.79 -5.32 26.24
CA LYS A 429 -31.56 -3.87 26.21
C LYS A 429 -30.77 -3.41 24.97
N ILE A 430 -30.18 -4.34 24.22
CA ILE A 430 -29.29 -4.00 23.10
C ILE A 430 -30.11 -3.59 21.88
N GLY A 431 -29.73 -2.47 21.28
CA GLY A 431 -30.34 -1.90 20.10
C GLY A 431 -31.35 -0.79 20.41
N PRO A 432 -31.99 -0.26 19.35
CA PRO A 432 -33.07 0.71 19.47
C PRO A 432 -34.26 0.20 20.29
N TYR A 433 -34.94 1.10 20.99
CA TYR A 433 -36.13 0.80 21.78
C TYR A 433 -37.30 1.73 21.44
N ALA A 434 -38.52 1.27 21.73
CA ALA A 434 -39.75 2.00 21.48
C ALA A 434 -39.79 3.29 22.31
N ASP A 435 -39.94 4.44 21.65
CA ASP A 435 -40.10 5.73 22.30
C ASP A 435 -40.93 6.66 21.41
N ALA A 436 -41.74 7.55 22.01
CA ALA A 436 -42.56 8.52 21.30
C ALA A 436 -41.72 9.59 20.56
N GLN A 437 -40.45 9.75 20.94
CA GLN A 437 -39.50 10.69 20.33
C GLN A 437 -38.62 10.02 19.26
N ARG A 438 -39.04 8.87 18.71
CA ARG A 438 -38.43 8.27 17.51
C ARG A 438 -39.10 8.76 16.23
N ALA A 439 -38.31 8.86 15.16
CA ALA A 439 -38.77 9.14 13.81
C ALA A 439 -39.62 7.97 13.26
N SER A 440 -39.25 6.74 13.62
CA SER A 440 -39.94 5.51 13.22
C SER A 440 -39.96 4.45 14.32
N TRP A 441 -41.06 3.70 14.38
CA TRP A 441 -41.22 2.48 15.19
C TRP A 441 -42.35 1.59 14.64
N PRO A 442 -42.23 0.24 14.63
CA PRO A 442 -40.99 -0.52 14.86
C PRO A 442 -39.93 -0.17 13.82
N VAL A 443 -38.66 -0.32 14.19
CA VAL A 443 -37.56 -0.13 13.23
C VAL A 443 -37.67 -1.21 12.15
N VAL A 444 -37.72 -0.79 10.89
CA VAL A 444 -37.66 -1.68 9.72
C VAL A 444 -36.33 -1.47 9.03
N GLU A 445 -35.43 -2.45 9.12
CA GLU A 445 -34.12 -2.38 8.47
C GLU A 445 -34.24 -2.39 6.95
N GLN A 446 -33.59 -1.41 6.30
CA GLN A 446 -33.52 -1.27 4.85
C GLN A 446 -32.19 -1.82 4.31
N SER A 447 -31.62 -2.85 4.94
CA SER A 447 -30.31 -3.35 4.56
C SER A 447 -30.31 -3.91 3.13
N THR A 448 -29.42 -3.35 2.32
CA THR A 448 -29.08 -3.84 0.97
C THR A 448 -28.04 -4.96 1.02
N ALA A 449 -27.37 -5.16 2.14
CA ALA A 449 -26.34 -6.17 2.32
C ALA A 449 -26.87 -7.48 2.95
N ALA A 450 -27.84 -7.39 3.87
CA ALA A 450 -28.36 -8.53 4.62
C ALA A 450 -28.78 -9.69 3.72
N GLY A 451 -28.20 -10.88 3.95
CA GLY A 451 -28.46 -12.11 3.19
C GLY A 451 -28.01 -12.10 1.72
N LYS A 452 -27.49 -10.98 1.20
CA LYS A 452 -27.08 -10.81 -0.20
C LYS A 452 -25.56 -10.85 -0.38
N VAL A 453 -24.79 -10.45 0.62
CA VAL A 453 -23.33 -10.45 0.50
C VAL A 453 -22.78 -11.86 0.73
N LYS A 454 -22.20 -12.43 -0.33
CA LYS A 454 -21.52 -13.73 -0.30
C LYS A 454 -20.00 -13.52 -0.36
N PRO A 455 -19.20 -14.43 0.22
CA PRO A 455 -17.78 -14.41 -0.01
C PRO A 455 -17.46 -14.47 -1.51
N THR A 456 -16.65 -13.52 -1.99
CA THR A 456 -16.30 -13.41 -3.40
C THR A 456 -14.83 -13.03 -3.57
N VAL A 457 -14.22 -13.54 -4.64
CA VAL A 457 -12.93 -13.07 -5.13
C VAL A 457 -13.16 -12.63 -6.58
N ARG A 458 -12.91 -11.37 -6.88
CA ARG A 458 -13.04 -10.80 -8.23
C ARG A 458 -11.68 -10.31 -8.72
N ALA A 459 -11.29 -10.73 -9.92
CA ALA A 459 -10.12 -10.20 -10.61
C ALA A 459 -10.53 -9.02 -11.47
N TYR A 460 -9.81 -7.90 -11.34
CA TYR A 460 -9.94 -6.74 -12.21
C TYR A 460 -8.68 -6.61 -13.03
N ASP A 461 -8.84 -6.52 -14.35
CA ASP A 461 -7.76 -6.22 -15.27
C ASP A 461 -7.62 -4.69 -15.35
N LEU A 462 -6.68 -4.15 -14.58
CA LEU A 462 -6.37 -2.71 -14.57
C LEU A 462 -5.62 -2.30 -15.84
N TYR A 463 -5.14 -3.25 -16.64
CA TYR A 463 -4.33 -2.97 -17.81
C TYR A 463 -4.54 -4.03 -18.90
N PRO A 464 -5.72 -4.01 -19.56
CA PRO A 464 -6.11 -5.05 -20.49
C PRO A 464 -5.08 -5.21 -21.61
N GLN A 465 -4.51 -6.41 -21.70
CA GLN A 465 -3.53 -6.75 -22.71
C GLN A 465 -4.13 -6.64 -24.12
N ILE A 466 -3.40 -5.96 -25.01
CA ILE A 466 -3.83 -5.77 -26.40
C ILE A 466 -3.51 -7.00 -27.26
N LYS A 467 -4.10 -7.05 -28.45
CA LYS A 467 -3.83 -8.09 -29.45
C LYS A 467 -2.35 -8.07 -29.87
N ALA A 468 -1.73 -9.24 -29.90
CA ALA A 468 -0.37 -9.39 -30.42
C ALA A 468 -0.37 -9.44 -31.95
N GLN A 469 0.61 -8.76 -32.54
CA GLN A 469 0.94 -8.80 -33.96
C GLN A 469 2.45 -8.66 -34.13
N ARG A 470 3.01 -9.27 -35.19
CA ARG A 470 4.44 -9.20 -35.52
C ARG A 470 4.91 -7.78 -35.82
N LEU A 471 4.13 -7.03 -36.58
CA LEU A 471 4.49 -5.70 -37.06
C LEU A 471 3.29 -4.76 -36.94
N ALA A 472 3.55 -3.55 -36.44
CA ALA A 472 2.64 -2.42 -36.55
C ALA A 472 3.36 -1.30 -37.30
N VAL A 473 2.85 -0.94 -38.48
CA VAL A 473 3.58 -0.04 -39.39
C VAL A 473 3.57 1.41 -38.91
N ARG A 474 2.45 1.92 -38.36
CA ARG A 474 2.30 3.27 -37.77
C ARG A 474 3.22 4.35 -38.39
N GLY A 475 2.93 4.77 -39.61
CA GLY A 475 3.70 5.80 -40.32
C GLY A 475 5.05 5.34 -40.91
N GLY A 476 5.58 4.19 -40.51
CA GLY A 476 6.79 3.55 -41.04
C GLY A 476 8.09 4.27 -40.69
N LEU A 477 9.11 4.08 -41.52
CA LEU A 477 10.43 4.73 -41.40
C LEU A 477 10.85 5.54 -42.65
N PRO A 478 9.95 6.37 -43.21
CA PRO A 478 10.15 6.98 -44.52
C PRO A 478 11.43 7.82 -44.64
N ARG A 479 11.87 8.50 -43.57
CA ARG A 479 13.06 9.38 -43.62
C ARG A 479 14.34 8.58 -43.58
N THR A 480 14.41 7.60 -42.68
CA THR A 480 15.53 6.66 -42.63
C THR A 480 15.69 5.95 -43.98
N MET A 481 14.57 5.51 -44.56
CA MET A 481 14.58 4.83 -45.86
C MET A 481 14.96 5.75 -47.02
N ALA A 482 14.55 7.02 -47.00
CA ALA A 482 14.96 7.99 -48.01
C ALA A 482 16.48 8.19 -48.02
N LYS A 483 17.09 8.35 -46.84
CA LYS A 483 18.55 8.49 -46.70
C LYS A 483 19.30 7.23 -47.16
N LEU A 484 18.84 6.04 -46.75
CA LEU A 484 19.43 4.77 -47.17
C LEU A 484 19.40 4.61 -48.71
N LYS A 485 18.28 4.96 -49.35
CA LYS A 485 18.13 4.89 -50.81
C LYS A 485 18.95 5.94 -51.55
N ALA A 486 19.18 7.10 -50.93
CA ALA A 486 19.99 8.18 -51.48
C ALA A 486 21.51 7.95 -51.32
N GLY A 487 21.95 6.88 -50.66
CA GLY A 487 23.36 6.64 -50.36
C GLY A 487 23.92 7.57 -49.27
N GLU A 488 23.05 8.21 -48.49
CA GLU A 488 23.47 9.13 -47.43
C GLU A 488 23.99 8.39 -46.19
N LYS A 489 24.64 9.16 -45.30
CA LYS A 489 25.02 8.67 -43.98
C LYS A 489 23.77 8.54 -43.08
N VAL A 490 23.61 7.36 -42.48
CA VAL A 490 22.50 7.04 -41.56
C VAL A 490 23.05 6.57 -40.22
N ARG A 491 22.74 7.31 -39.16
CA ARG A 491 23.11 7.00 -37.77
C ARG A 491 21.98 6.24 -37.08
N ILE A 492 22.25 4.99 -36.73
CA ILE A 492 21.29 4.12 -36.04
C ILE A 492 21.75 3.92 -34.60
N VAL A 493 20.95 4.39 -33.66
CA VAL A 493 21.18 4.18 -32.22
C VAL A 493 20.36 2.98 -31.74
N TYR A 494 21.03 2.02 -31.11
CA TYR A 494 20.35 0.98 -30.33
C TYR A 494 20.26 1.40 -28.87
N PHE A 495 19.05 1.70 -28.41
CA PHE A 495 18.77 2.14 -27.05
C PHE A 495 17.89 1.10 -26.34
N GLY A 496 18.53 0.17 -25.63
CA GLY A 496 17.82 -0.93 -25.01
C GLY A 496 18.57 -1.59 -23.86
N GLY A 497 17.98 -2.67 -23.35
CA GLY A 497 18.67 -3.59 -22.48
C GLY A 497 19.81 -4.28 -23.21
N GLY A 498 20.97 -4.36 -22.56
CA GLY A 498 22.18 -4.89 -23.17
C GLY A 498 22.12 -6.40 -23.42
N ILE A 499 21.27 -7.16 -22.74
CA ILE A 499 21.25 -8.64 -22.85
C ILE A 499 20.88 -9.11 -24.26
N HIS A 500 19.95 -8.43 -24.94
CA HIS A 500 19.51 -8.83 -26.29
C HIS A 500 20.37 -8.18 -27.37
N GLY A 501 20.58 -6.86 -27.32
CA GLY A 501 21.36 -6.15 -28.35
C GLY A 501 22.88 -6.37 -28.33
N SER A 502 23.45 -6.90 -27.24
CA SER A 502 24.89 -7.24 -27.18
C SER A 502 25.20 -8.67 -27.62
N THR A 503 24.19 -9.55 -27.76
CA THR A 503 24.38 -10.99 -27.97
C THR A 503 24.32 -11.44 -29.43
N GLY A 504 24.03 -10.55 -30.39
CA GLY A 504 24.40 -10.75 -31.80
C GLY A 504 23.41 -10.26 -32.86
N TRP A 505 22.10 -10.27 -32.61
CA TRP A 505 21.10 -9.99 -33.66
C TRP A 505 21.24 -8.60 -34.29
N ARG A 506 21.59 -7.58 -33.49
CA ARG A 506 21.82 -6.21 -33.96
C ARG A 506 22.89 -6.17 -35.04
N LYS A 507 24.02 -6.85 -34.81
CA LYS A 507 25.12 -6.93 -35.77
C LYS A 507 24.68 -7.66 -37.04
N LEU A 508 24.01 -8.81 -36.89
CA LEU A 508 23.47 -9.58 -38.03
C LEU A 508 22.52 -8.73 -38.89
N TYR A 509 21.63 -7.97 -38.25
CA TYR A 509 20.70 -7.08 -38.93
C TYR A 509 21.42 -5.93 -39.64
N LEU A 510 22.34 -5.21 -38.96
CA LEU A 510 23.07 -4.11 -39.57
C LEU A 510 23.95 -4.56 -40.73
N ASP A 511 24.57 -5.74 -40.64
CA ASP A 511 25.34 -6.31 -41.75
C ASP A 511 24.42 -6.65 -42.94
N SER A 512 23.20 -7.14 -42.69
CA SER A 512 22.18 -7.32 -43.73
C SER A 512 21.76 -5.98 -44.36
N LEU A 513 21.61 -4.94 -43.54
CA LEU A 513 21.21 -3.61 -44.01
C LEU A 513 22.29 -2.99 -44.89
N ARG A 514 23.58 -3.11 -44.50
CA ARG A 514 24.73 -2.67 -45.30
C ARG A 514 24.83 -3.40 -46.64
N LYS A 515 24.53 -4.71 -46.66
CA LYS A 515 24.47 -5.47 -47.92
C LYS A 515 23.32 -5.02 -48.82
N THR A 516 22.20 -4.59 -48.23
CA THR A 516 21.02 -4.13 -48.98
C THR A 516 21.21 -2.72 -49.53
N TYR A 517 21.92 -1.85 -48.80
CA TYR A 517 22.20 -0.46 -49.17
C TYR A 517 23.72 -0.20 -49.17
N PRO A 518 24.47 -0.76 -50.13
CA PRO A 518 25.93 -0.69 -50.14
C PRO A 518 26.47 0.74 -50.36
N GLU A 519 25.69 1.61 -51.01
CA GLU A 519 26.05 3.01 -51.26
C GLU A 519 25.88 3.90 -50.02
N ALA A 520 25.08 3.47 -49.03
CA ALA A 520 24.83 4.25 -47.83
C ALA A 520 25.87 3.98 -46.74
N THR A 521 26.28 5.02 -46.01
CA THR A 521 27.17 4.87 -44.86
C THR A 521 26.34 4.64 -43.58
N ILE A 522 26.26 3.39 -43.12
CA ILE A 522 25.49 3.02 -41.93
C ILE A 522 26.37 3.03 -40.67
N GLU A 523 26.18 4.07 -39.86
CA GLU A 523 26.90 4.28 -38.61
C GLU A 523 26.17 3.65 -37.40
N GLU A 524 26.92 2.75 -36.79
CA GLU A 524 26.80 2.18 -35.45
C GLU A 524 26.80 3.10 -34.23
N ILE A 525 25.68 3.32 -33.51
CA ILE A 525 25.76 3.81 -32.12
C ILE A 525 25.13 2.79 -31.13
N GLN A 526 26.00 2.12 -30.36
CA GLN A 526 25.60 1.17 -29.33
C GLN A 526 25.35 1.87 -27.99
N ALA A 527 24.07 2.12 -27.67
CA ALA A 527 23.62 2.74 -26.42
C ALA A 527 22.87 1.76 -25.49
N GLY A 528 23.07 0.44 -25.64
CA GLY A 528 22.52 -0.57 -24.73
C GLY A 528 23.39 -0.86 -23.49
N ILE A 529 22.77 -1.13 -22.34
CA ILE A 529 23.48 -1.44 -21.07
C ILE A 529 23.06 -2.80 -20.51
N CYS A 530 24.03 -3.71 -20.31
CA CYS A 530 23.80 -5.06 -19.79
C CYS A 530 24.03 -5.19 -18.26
N ASP A 531 24.80 -4.28 -17.67
CA ASP A 531 25.38 -4.41 -16.32
C ASP A 531 24.66 -3.57 -15.24
N CYS A 532 23.44 -3.07 -15.49
CA CYS A 532 22.73 -2.12 -14.61
C CYS A 532 21.31 -2.55 -14.20
N VAL A 533 20.64 -1.68 -13.42
CA VAL A 533 19.20 -1.72 -13.15
C VAL A 533 18.46 -1.85 -14.49
N ARG A 534 17.68 -2.93 -14.63
CA ARG A 534 17.02 -3.32 -15.88
C ARG A 534 15.84 -2.39 -16.17
N GLY A 535 15.55 -2.17 -17.45
CA GLY A 535 14.30 -1.54 -17.90
C GLY A 535 14.36 -0.03 -18.15
N SER A 536 13.30 0.51 -18.71
CA SER A 536 13.16 1.90 -19.14
C SER A 536 13.31 2.92 -18.00
N GLY A 537 12.92 2.55 -16.78
CA GLY A 537 12.91 3.44 -15.61
C GLY A 537 14.28 4.04 -15.26
N TYR A 538 15.39 3.31 -15.48
CA TYR A 538 16.73 3.88 -15.36
C TYR A 538 17.18 4.58 -16.65
N ASN A 539 16.91 3.96 -17.79
CA ASN A 539 17.57 4.32 -19.03
C ASN A 539 17.08 5.67 -19.60
N HIS A 540 15.88 6.14 -19.30
CA HIS A 540 15.40 7.44 -19.83
C HIS A 540 16.23 8.66 -19.39
N TRP A 541 16.96 8.56 -18.27
CA TRP A 541 17.78 9.65 -17.72
C TRP A 541 18.99 9.96 -18.58
N ARG A 542 19.68 8.90 -19.03
CA ARG A 542 20.85 8.98 -19.91
C ARG A 542 20.48 9.23 -21.38
N TYR A 543 19.19 9.34 -21.70
CA TYR A 543 18.73 9.42 -23.10
C TYR A 543 19.35 10.61 -23.84
N GLU A 544 19.51 11.75 -23.16
CA GLU A 544 20.14 12.93 -23.77
C GLU A 544 21.60 12.69 -24.12
N HIS A 545 22.38 12.14 -23.18
CA HIS A 545 23.81 11.88 -23.34
C HIS A 545 24.11 10.71 -24.32
N ASP A 546 23.43 9.58 -24.14
CA ASP A 546 23.73 8.34 -24.86
C ASP A 546 23.07 8.29 -26.25
N VAL A 547 21.99 9.06 -26.47
CA VAL A 547 21.21 9.02 -27.72
C VAL A 547 21.16 10.38 -28.39
N LEU A 548 20.54 11.40 -27.78
CA LEU A 548 20.27 12.68 -28.47
C LEU A 548 21.55 13.41 -28.86
N ALA A 549 22.58 13.42 -28.00
CA ALA A 549 23.87 14.03 -28.29
C ALA A 549 24.60 13.41 -29.50
N LYS A 550 24.21 12.20 -29.92
CA LYS A 550 24.77 11.51 -31.09
C LYS A 550 24.04 11.85 -32.40
N GLN A 551 22.95 12.64 -32.30
CA GLN A 551 22.09 13.10 -33.40
C GLN A 551 21.66 11.94 -34.33
N PRO A 552 20.88 10.97 -33.81
CA PRO A 552 20.45 9.81 -34.58
C PRO A 552 19.55 10.17 -35.77
N ASP A 553 19.53 9.31 -36.78
CA ASP A 553 18.47 9.27 -37.79
C ASP A 553 17.37 8.29 -37.38
N LEU A 554 17.76 7.18 -36.72
CA LEU A 554 16.86 6.16 -36.19
C LEU A 554 17.28 5.75 -34.77
N VAL A 555 16.31 5.62 -33.87
CA VAL A 555 16.49 5.04 -32.54
C VAL A 555 15.65 3.78 -32.40
N LEU A 556 16.32 2.64 -32.24
CA LEU A 556 15.71 1.36 -31.88
C LEU A 556 15.57 1.28 -30.36
N VAL A 557 14.34 1.17 -29.85
CA VAL A 557 14.05 1.09 -28.41
C VAL A 557 13.65 -0.32 -28.02
N ASP A 558 14.44 -0.99 -27.17
CA ASP A 558 14.19 -2.38 -26.72
C ASP A 558 14.40 -2.54 -25.21
N PHE A 559 13.31 -2.41 -24.45
CA PHE A 559 13.31 -2.65 -23.00
C PHE A 559 12.19 -3.59 -22.56
N GLY A 560 11.33 -4.06 -23.47
CA GLY A 560 10.12 -4.82 -23.11
C GLY A 560 10.40 -6.09 -22.31
N SER A 561 11.47 -6.83 -22.64
CA SER A 561 11.93 -7.98 -21.86
C SER A 561 12.48 -7.58 -20.49
N ASP A 562 13.17 -6.44 -20.40
CA ASP A 562 13.77 -5.97 -19.15
C ASP A 562 12.72 -5.41 -18.19
N ASP A 563 11.67 -4.79 -18.72
CA ASP A 563 10.54 -4.24 -17.99
C ASP A 563 9.44 -5.26 -17.64
N HIS A 564 9.69 -6.56 -17.80
CA HIS A 564 8.71 -7.62 -17.52
C HIS A 564 8.17 -7.65 -16.07
N VAL A 565 8.86 -7.03 -15.12
CA VAL A 565 8.43 -6.86 -13.71
C VAL A 565 8.09 -5.41 -13.36
N THR A 566 8.26 -4.49 -14.31
CA THR A 566 7.92 -3.07 -14.14
C THR A 566 6.43 -2.89 -14.39
N THR A 567 5.77 -2.07 -13.56
CA THR A 567 4.34 -1.79 -13.73
C THR A 567 4.10 -0.97 -15.00
N PRO A 568 3.01 -1.20 -15.77
CA PRO A 568 2.72 -0.43 -16.97
C PRO A 568 2.76 1.10 -16.82
N PRO A 569 2.21 1.72 -15.76
CA PRO A 569 2.33 3.17 -15.57
C PRO A 569 3.79 3.64 -15.52
N ALA A 570 4.65 2.98 -14.74
CA ALA A 570 6.06 3.34 -14.66
C ALA A 570 6.82 3.18 -15.99
N ILE A 571 6.47 2.17 -16.80
CA ILE A 571 6.99 2.01 -18.17
C ILE A 571 6.56 3.21 -19.01
N GLN A 572 5.27 3.57 -18.95
CA GLN A 572 4.72 4.67 -19.72
C GLN A 572 5.38 6.00 -19.38
N CYS A 573 5.52 6.34 -18.09
CA CYS A 573 6.16 7.60 -17.67
C CYS A 573 7.59 7.73 -18.22
N ALA A 574 8.37 6.66 -18.17
CA ALA A 574 9.77 6.65 -18.62
C ALA A 574 9.89 6.70 -20.15
N ILE A 575 9.13 5.87 -20.88
CA ILE A 575 9.22 5.78 -22.34
C ILE A 575 8.56 6.98 -23.02
N GLU A 576 7.48 7.51 -22.46
CA GLU A 576 6.92 8.76 -22.94
C GLU A 576 7.89 9.94 -22.78
N GLY A 577 8.66 9.96 -21.69
CA GLY A 577 9.78 10.88 -21.53
C GLY A 577 10.80 10.76 -22.67
N VAL A 578 11.16 9.53 -23.07
CA VAL A 578 12.04 9.27 -24.22
C VAL A 578 11.44 9.84 -25.50
N ILE A 579 10.18 9.49 -25.82
CA ILE A 579 9.50 9.91 -27.05
C ILE A 579 9.46 11.43 -27.16
N ARG A 580 8.96 12.10 -26.11
CA ARG A 580 8.72 13.53 -26.13
C ARG A 580 10.03 14.32 -26.18
N LYS A 581 11.07 13.87 -25.46
CA LYS A 581 12.44 14.42 -25.58
C LYS A 581 12.99 14.33 -27.00
N THR A 582 12.81 13.18 -27.68
CA THR A 582 13.22 13.05 -29.08
C THR A 582 12.55 14.12 -29.93
N ARG A 583 11.21 14.18 -29.88
CA ARG A 583 10.42 15.08 -30.73
C ARG A 583 10.69 16.56 -30.46
N ARG A 584 10.91 16.96 -29.20
CA ARG A 584 11.27 18.34 -28.83
C ARG A 584 12.70 18.72 -29.25
N ALA A 585 13.67 17.82 -29.06
CA ALA A 585 15.06 18.12 -29.39
C ALA A 585 15.26 18.26 -30.91
N ASN A 586 14.67 17.35 -31.67
CA ASN A 586 14.64 17.39 -33.13
C ASN A 586 13.51 16.46 -33.60
N PRO A 587 12.51 16.94 -34.37
CA PRO A 587 11.45 16.05 -34.86
C PRO A 587 11.92 15.09 -35.96
N ALA A 588 13.14 15.28 -36.52
CA ALA A 588 13.69 14.51 -37.63
C ALA A 588 13.96 13.02 -37.35
N PRO A 589 14.58 12.60 -36.23
CA PRO A 589 14.87 11.21 -35.93
C PRO A 589 13.59 10.38 -35.81
N GLU A 590 13.63 9.16 -36.34
CA GLU A 590 12.54 8.20 -36.23
C GLU A 590 12.77 7.27 -35.03
N LEU A 591 11.69 6.85 -34.39
CA LEU A 591 11.71 5.87 -33.30
C LEU A 591 11.14 4.56 -33.84
N LEU A 592 11.72 3.43 -33.44
CA LEU A 592 11.19 2.11 -33.72
C LEU A 592 11.23 1.29 -32.43
N PHE A 593 10.06 0.83 -31.98
CA PHE A 593 9.98 -0.07 -30.83
C PHE A 593 10.27 -1.50 -31.28
N PHE A 594 11.22 -2.15 -30.61
CA PHE A 594 11.56 -3.53 -30.86
C PHE A 594 11.31 -4.34 -29.59
N HIS A 595 10.48 -5.38 -29.69
CA HIS A 595 10.08 -6.19 -28.54
C HIS A 595 10.76 -7.55 -28.57
N ALA A 596 11.86 -7.68 -27.80
CA ALA A 596 12.53 -8.96 -27.62
C ALA A 596 11.69 -9.95 -26.77
N PHE A 597 11.87 -11.24 -27.03
CA PHE A 597 11.30 -12.34 -26.27
C PHE A 597 12.00 -12.56 -24.92
N ARG A 598 11.24 -13.10 -23.96
CA ARG A 598 11.73 -13.65 -22.69
C ARG A 598 10.89 -14.85 -22.32
N ALA A 599 11.50 -15.83 -21.64
CA ALA A 599 10.75 -16.94 -21.07
C ALA A 599 9.61 -16.44 -20.16
N GLY A 600 8.40 -16.96 -20.39
CA GLY A 600 7.15 -16.52 -19.78
C GLY A 600 6.25 -15.73 -20.73
N PHE A 601 6.80 -15.06 -21.74
CA PHE A 601 6.01 -14.28 -22.72
C PHE A 601 5.19 -15.18 -23.64
N GLU A 602 5.60 -16.43 -23.87
CA GLU A 602 4.86 -17.40 -24.68
C GLU A 602 3.41 -17.60 -24.20
N LYS A 603 3.15 -17.43 -22.90
CA LYS A 603 1.80 -17.61 -22.32
C LYS A 603 0.82 -16.56 -22.82
N ALA A 604 1.24 -15.30 -22.89
CA ALA A 604 0.40 -14.23 -23.41
C ALA A 604 0.16 -14.42 -24.92
N TYR A 605 1.24 -14.70 -25.66
CA TYR A 605 1.18 -14.90 -27.12
C TYR A 605 0.34 -16.11 -27.52
N ALA A 606 0.33 -17.19 -26.75
CA ALA A 606 -0.54 -18.35 -26.98
C ALA A 606 -2.03 -18.00 -26.99
N THR A 607 -2.42 -16.94 -26.27
CA THR A 607 -3.79 -16.40 -26.24
C THR A 607 -4.03 -15.27 -27.24
N GLY A 608 -3.07 -14.99 -28.13
CA GLY A 608 -3.15 -13.90 -29.11
C GLY A 608 -2.95 -12.50 -28.52
N LYS A 609 -2.39 -12.39 -27.31
CA LYS A 609 -2.21 -11.13 -26.58
C LYS A 609 -0.74 -10.77 -26.38
N CYS A 610 -0.44 -9.48 -26.31
CA CYS A 610 0.87 -8.98 -25.91
C CYS A 610 1.09 -9.22 -24.41
N PRO A 611 2.32 -9.56 -23.96
CA PRO A 611 2.69 -9.45 -22.56
C PRO A 611 2.39 -8.06 -22.00
N THR A 612 2.18 -7.94 -20.69
CA THR A 612 1.74 -6.68 -20.07
C THR A 612 2.76 -5.55 -20.25
N ALA A 613 4.06 -5.84 -20.15
CA ALA A 613 5.11 -4.86 -20.45
C ALA A 613 4.98 -4.36 -21.90
N ILE A 614 4.90 -5.26 -22.88
CA ILE A 614 4.76 -4.92 -24.30
C ILE A 614 3.48 -4.12 -24.58
N THR A 615 2.38 -4.45 -23.90
CA THR A 615 1.13 -3.69 -23.99
C THR A 615 1.34 -2.21 -23.63
N ALA A 616 2.15 -1.91 -22.60
CA ALA A 616 2.44 -0.53 -22.21
C ALA A 616 3.19 0.25 -23.30
N TYR A 617 4.13 -0.39 -23.99
CA TYR A 617 4.83 0.22 -25.14
C TYR A 617 3.88 0.43 -26.31
N GLU A 618 3.06 -0.55 -26.64
CA GLU A 618 2.18 -0.49 -27.80
C GLU A 618 1.09 0.58 -27.65
N LEU A 619 0.58 0.80 -26.43
CA LEU A 619 -0.35 1.91 -26.18
C LEU A 619 0.31 3.27 -26.40
N LEU A 620 1.58 3.44 -25.99
CA LEU A 620 2.34 4.64 -26.34
C LEU A 620 2.63 4.72 -27.84
N ALA A 621 2.92 3.58 -28.48
CA ALA A 621 3.20 3.52 -29.91
C ALA A 621 1.97 3.93 -30.73
N ASP A 622 0.77 3.49 -30.33
CA ASP A 622 -0.50 3.92 -30.92
C ASP A 622 -0.73 5.43 -30.71
N HIS A 623 -0.51 5.93 -29.49
CA HIS A 623 -0.72 7.34 -29.14
C HIS A 623 0.22 8.29 -29.91
N TYR A 624 1.47 7.88 -30.13
CA TYR A 624 2.50 8.70 -30.78
C TYR A 624 2.80 8.32 -32.24
N GLY A 625 2.09 7.35 -32.80
CA GLY A 625 2.31 6.84 -34.15
C GLY A 625 3.73 6.29 -34.37
N ILE A 626 4.24 5.49 -33.43
CA ILE A 626 5.60 4.93 -33.48
C ILE A 626 5.54 3.51 -34.04
N PRO A 627 6.25 3.17 -35.15
CA PRO A 627 6.29 1.80 -35.64
C PRO A 627 6.85 0.83 -34.60
N SER A 628 6.41 -0.43 -34.66
CA SER A 628 6.89 -1.45 -33.74
C SER A 628 7.07 -2.82 -34.39
N VAL A 629 8.14 -3.51 -34.02
CA VAL A 629 8.46 -4.89 -34.44
C VAL A 629 8.46 -5.78 -33.20
N ASN A 630 7.53 -6.72 -33.16
CA ASN A 630 7.42 -7.69 -32.09
C ASN A 630 8.08 -9.01 -32.46
N ALA A 631 9.40 -9.08 -32.35
CA ALA A 631 10.13 -10.31 -32.61
C ALA A 631 9.85 -11.40 -31.56
N GLY A 632 9.39 -11.01 -30.37
CA GLY A 632 8.89 -11.94 -29.38
C GLY A 632 7.66 -12.74 -29.82
N TYR A 633 6.79 -12.16 -30.65
CA TYR A 633 5.67 -12.86 -31.24
C TYR A 633 6.15 -14.00 -32.16
N ASP A 634 7.11 -13.73 -33.05
CA ASP A 634 7.63 -14.74 -33.98
C ASP A 634 8.37 -15.87 -33.24
N ILE A 635 9.19 -15.54 -32.23
CA ILE A 635 9.80 -16.57 -31.37
C ILE A 635 8.72 -17.44 -30.71
N ALA A 636 7.62 -16.85 -30.23
CA ALA A 636 6.53 -17.62 -29.62
C ALA A 636 5.81 -18.52 -30.64
N GLN A 637 5.70 -18.11 -31.91
CA GLN A 637 5.17 -18.96 -32.97
C GLN A 637 6.09 -20.12 -33.30
N GLU A 638 7.41 -19.91 -33.38
CA GLU A 638 8.40 -20.98 -33.54
C GLU A 638 8.35 -21.97 -32.36
N VAL A 639 8.20 -21.46 -31.13
CA VAL A 639 7.99 -22.30 -29.94
C VAL A 639 6.70 -23.12 -30.05
N ARG A 640 5.61 -22.51 -30.51
CA ARG A 640 4.33 -23.19 -30.70
C ARG A 640 4.39 -24.24 -31.81
N ALA A 641 5.16 -23.99 -32.86
CA ALA A 641 5.39 -24.91 -33.96
C ALA A 641 6.35 -26.07 -33.59
N GLY A 642 7.02 -25.99 -32.43
CA GLY A 642 7.99 -27.00 -31.98
C GLY A 642 9.34 -26.93 -32.70
N THR A 643 9.58 -25.90 -33.50
CA THR A 643 10.87 -25.64 -34.18
C THR A 643 11.90 -25.05 -33.23
N LEU A 644 11.43 -24.42 -32.14
CA LEU A 644 12.23 -23.84 -31.07
C LEU A 644 11.66 -24.26 -29.70
N VAL A 645 12.50 -24.32 -28.67
CA VAL A 645 12.05 -24.47 -27.26
C VAL A 645 12.43 -23.24 -26.44
N VAL A 646 11.65 -22.89 -25.42
CA VAL A 646 11.90 -21.67 -24.62
C VAL A 646 13.23 -21.74 -23.86
N LYS A 647 13.52 -22.91 -23.25
CA LYS A 647 14.75 -23.17 -22.50
C LYS A 647 15.34 -24.52 -22.88
N GLY A 648 16.65 -24.57 -23.11
CA GLY A 648 17.38 -25.81 -23.40
C GLY A 648 18.71 -25.58 -24.09
N ASP A 649 19.42 -26.67 -24.39
CA ASP A 649 20.78 -26.63 -24.97
C ASP A 649 20.78 -26.77 -26.50
N LYS A 650 19.68 -27.24 -27.10
CA LYS A 650 19.53 -27.44 -28.55
C LYS A 650 18.23 -26.81 -29.03
N LYS A 651 18.28 -26.12 -30.18
CA LYS A 651 17.13 -25.44 -30.79
C LYS A 651 16.34 -24.60 -29.78
N ALA A 652 17.02 -23.94 -28.86
CA ALA A 652 16.39 -23.18 -27.80
C ALA A 652 16.47 -21.68 -28.08
N PHE A 653 15.47 -20.95 -27.59
CA PHE A 653 15.55 -19.49 -27.45
C PHE A 653 16.75 -19.12 -26.59
N SER A 654 16.89 -19.74 -25.42
CA SER A 654 17.89 -19.36 -24.43
C SER A 654 18.24 -20.53 -23.50
N ALA A 655 19.47 -20.56 -22.98
CA ALA A 655 19.84 -21.46 -21.90
C ALA A 655 19.27 -21.00 -20.54
N ASP A 656 19.25 -19.69 -20.29
CA ASP A 656 18.80 -19.09 -19.01
C ASP A 656 17.37 -18.51 -19.07
N GLY A 657 16.74 -18.52 -20.24
CA GLY A 657 15.42 -17.93 -20.52
C GLY A 657 15.44 -16.43 -20.78
N THR A 658 16.63 -15.83 -20.87
CA THR A 658 16.80 -14.39 -21.13
C THR A 658 17.73 -14.14 -22.31
N ARG A 659 18.95 -14.69 -22.28
CA ARG A 659 19.97 -14.45 -23.32
C ARG A 659 19.62 -15.23 -24.58
N PRO A 660 19.39 -14.58 -25.73
CA PRO A 660 19.06 -15.30 -26.95
C PRO A 660 20.27 -16.14 -27.41
N SER A 661 19.98 -17.35 -27.87
CA SER A 661 20.94 -18.24 -28.53
C SER A 661 21.34 -17.67 -29.90
N ALA A 662 22.36 -18.26 -30.54
CA ALA A 662 22.74 -17.89 -31.89
C ALA A 662 21.55 -18.03 -32.87
N LEU A 663 20.74 -19.08 -32.73
CA LEU A 663 19.53 -19.30 -33.54
C LEU A 663 18.48 -18.21 -33.28
N ALA A 664 18.21 -17.89 -32.01
CA ALA A 664 17.25 -16.83 -31.67
C ALA A 664 17.70 -15.46 -32.21
N ASN A 665 19.01 -15.18 -32.17
CA ASN A 665 19.56 -13.97 -32.76
C ASN A 665 19.35 -13.90 -34.29
N GLN A 666 19.46 -15.03 -35.00
CA GLN A 666 19.15 -15.10 -36.43
C GLN A 666 17.66 -14.85 -36.69
N CYS A 667 16.76 -15.45 -35.89
CA CYS A 667 15.32 -15.22 -35.98
C CYS A 667 14.98 -13.73 -35.78
N TYR A 668 15.56 -13.08 -34.76
CA TYR A 668 15.38 -11.65 -34.53
C TYR A 668 15.85 -10.79 -35.70
N ALA A 669 17.05 -11.05 -36.22
CA ALA A 669 17.59 -10.31 -37.36
C ALA A 669 16.73 -10.48 -38.62
N ALA A 670 16.26 -11.70 -38.90
CA ALA A 670 15.36 -11.99 -40.02
C ALA A 670 14.00 -11.30 -39.86
N THR A 671 13.43 -11.32 -38.65
CA THR A 671 12.16 -10.64 -38.33
C THR A 671 12.27 -9.14 -38.58
N LEU A 672 13.35 -8.53 -38.09
CA LEU A 672 13.59 -7.10 -38.24
C LEU A 672 13.86 -6.72 -39.70
N ALA A 673 14.63 -7.53 -40.44
CA ALA A 673 14.89 -7.31 -41.86
C ALA A 673 13.59 -7.35 -42.69
N ALA A 674 12.75 -8.37 -42.48
CA ALA A 674 11.45 -8.47 -43.15
C ALA A 674 10.54 -7.27 -42.82
N ALA A 675 10.47 -6.91 -41.54
CA ALA A 675 9.67 -5.75 -41.11
C ALA A 675 10.19 -4.44 -41.71
N PHE A 676 11.50 -4.26 -41.86
CA PHE A 676 12.07 -3.05 -42.46
C PHE A 676 11.65 -2.86 -43.92
N THR A 677 11.55 -3.96 -44.70
CA THR A 677 11.01 -3.91 -46.07
C THR A 677 9.56 -3.42 -46.08
N GLU A 678 8.74 -3.88 -45.14
CA GLU A 678 7.34 -3.46 -45.01
C GLU A 678 7.22 -2.00 -44.54
N LEU A 679 8.01 -1.60 -43.54
CA LEU A 679 8.08 -0.22 -43.03
C LEU A 679 8.53 0.79 -44.09
N ALA A 680 9.29 0.33 -45.10
CA ALA A 680 9.77 1.16 -46.20
C ALA A 680 8.73 1.53 -47.26
N THR A 681 7.54 0.91 -47.19
CA THR A 681 6.43 1.20 -48.10
C THR A 681 5.55 2.37 -47.64
N ALA A 682 5.73 2.81 -46.39
CA ALA A 682 4.99 3.94 -45.83
C ALA A 682 5.45 5.27 -46.45
N LYS A 683 4.48 6.17 -46.69
CA LYS A 683 4.77 7.52 -47.19
C LYS A 683 5.24 8.41 -46.04
N ALA A 684 6.18 9.30 -46.34
CA ALA A 684 6.60 10.37 -45.42
C ALA A 684 5.38 11.21 -45.01
N ALA A 685 5.05 11.18 -43.72
CA ALA A 685 4.17 12.15 -43.11
C ALA A 685 5.02 13.23 -42.44
N GLU A 686 4.55 14.48 -42.50
CA GLU A 686 5.11 15.55 -41.68
C GLU A 686 5.05 15.14 -40.19
N PRO A 687 6.05 15.48 -39.36
CA PRO A 687 5.97 15.20 -37.94
C PRO A 687 4.73 15.90 -37.38
N ALA A 688 3.76 15.11 -36.91
CA ALA A 688 2.57 15.63 -36.26
C ALA A 688 2.96 16.45 -35.02
N ALA A 689 2.16 17.46 -34.70
CA ALA A 689 2.27 18.16 -33.43
C ALA A 689 2.22 17.14 -32.28
N LEU A 690 3.01 17.37 -31.24
CA LEU A 690 3.10 16.47 -30.10
C LEU A 690 1.73 16.40 -29.40
N PRO A 691 1.06 15.24 -29.30
CA PRO A 691 -0.23 15.14 -28.62
C PRO A 691 -0.07 15.38 -27.10
N GLU A 692 -1.20 15.57 -26.41
CA GLU A 692 -1.22 15.57 -24.94
C GLU A 692 -0.59 14.28 -24.39
N PRO A 693 0.14 14.34 -23.26
CA PRO A 693 0.77 13.15 -22.70
C PRO A 693 -0.27 12.11 -22.24
N LEU A 694 0.03 10.83 -22.46
CA LEU A 694 -0.76 9.69 -22.02
C LEU A 694 -0.55 9.42 -20.52
N ALA A 695 0.68 9.59 -20.01
CA ALA A 695 1.02 9.53 -18.60
C ALA A 695 1.14 10.96 -18.02
N PRO A 696 0.35 11.34 -17.01
CA PRO A 696 0.37 12.69 -16.44
C PRO A 696 1.69 13.04 -15.72
N ASP A 697 2.44 12.03 -15.28
CA ASP A 697 3.72 12.13 -14.59
C ASP A 697 4.90 11.71 -15.49
N HIS A 698 4.77 11.92 -16.80
CA HIS A 698 5.81 11.61 -17.79
C HIS A 698 7.16 12.30 -17.50
N LEU A 699 8.26 11.64 -17.86
CA LEU A 699 9.62 12.06 -17.51
C LEU A 699 10.30 12.86 -18.63
N GLU A 700 9.55 13.71 -19.32
CA GLU A 700 10.05 14.53 -20.43
C GLU A 700 11.10 15.55 -19.97
N HIS A 701 10.89 16.16 -18.82
CA HIS A 701 11.74 17.22 -18.27
C HIS A 701 12.78 16.71 -17.27
N ALA A 702 12.82 15.40 -17.06
CA ALA A 702 13.81 14.71 -16.25
C ALA A 702 15.19 14.78 -16.94
N HIS A 703 16.23 15.32 -16.33
CA HIS A 703 17.55 15.42 -16.96
C HIS A 703 18.71 15.13 -15.99
N GLU A 704 19.91 14.95 -16.55
CA GLU A 704 21.14 14.71 -15.81
C GLU A 704 21.98 15.99 -15.71
N ILE A 705 22.55 16.25 -14.54
CA ILE A 705 23.57 17.26 -14.31
C ILE A 705 24.82 16.59 -13.75
N SER A 706 26.01 17.10 -14.10
CA SER A 706 27.28 16.60 -13.56
C SER A 706 27.46 17.06 -12.11
N ALA A 707 28.04 16.21 -11.27
CA ALA A 707 28.58 16.65 -10.01
C ALA A 707 29.85 17.48 -10.28
N THR A 708 30.00 18.62 -9.61
CA THR A 708 31.14 19.53 -9.78
C THR A 708 31.90 19.67 -8.47
N LYS A 709 33.16 20.12 -8.53
CA LYS A 709 34.04 20.23 -7.37
C LYS A 709 33.47 21.12 -6.26
N ASP A 710 32.75 22.19 -6.61
CA ASP A 710 32.10 23.12 -5.68
C ASP A 710 30.91 22.51 -4.93
N MET A 711 30.34 21.40 -5.42
CA MET A 711 29.32 20.64 -4.71
C MET A 711 29.90 19.73 -3.61
N LEU A 712 31.22 19.56 -3.57
CA LEU A 712 31.88 18.54 -2.75
C LEU A 712 32.55 19.16 -1.51
N SER A 713 32.37 18.52 -0.35
CA SER A 713 33.11 18.84 0.88
C SER A 713 33.76 17.59 1.46
N GLY A 714 34.96 17.74 2.00
CA GLY A 714 35.82 16.62 2.39
C GLY A 714 36.72 16.14 1.24
N GLU A 715 37.34 14.99 1.41
CA GLU A 715 38.27 14.42 0.43
C GLU A 715 37.53 13.66 -0.67
N TRP A 716 37.65 14.17 -1.88
CA TRP A 716 37.11 13.55 -3.09
C TRP A 716 38.21 13.46 -4.16
N THR A 717 38.27 12.32 -4.82
CA THR A 717 39.14 12.08 -5.97
C THR A 717 38.31 12.09 -7.24
N ARG A 718 38.70 12.95 -8.19
CA ARG A 718 38.17 12.92 -9.56
C ARG A 718 38.86 11.81 -10.33
N ARG A 719 38.09 10.98 -11.05
CA ARG A 719 38.60 9.96 -11.98
C ARG A 719 38.06 10.23 -13.37
N GLY A 720 38.96 10.47 -14.32
CA GLY A 720 38.63 10.59 -15.74
C GLY A 720 38.77 9.25 -16.49
N PRO A 721 38.53 9.22 -17.81
CA PRO A 721 38.59 8.01 -18.64
C PRO A 721 39.92 7.26 -18.60
N GLU A 722 41.00 7.92 -18.20
CA GLU A 722 42.34 7.37 -18.01
C GLU A 722 42.48 6.43 -16.79
N ASP A 723 41.59 6.54 -15.79
CA ASP A 723 41.58 5.65 -14.63
C ASP A 723 41.05 4.26 -15.03
N PRO A 724 41.69 3.13 -14.64
CA PRO A 724 41.28 1.79 -15.07
C PRO A 724 39.84 1.41 -14.71
N LEU A 725 39.33 1.87 -13.56
CA LEU A 725 37.93 1.65 -13.19
C LEU A 725 37.01 2.47 -14.09
N MET A 726 37.37 3.73 -14.32
CA MET A 726 36.57 4.65 -15.10
C MET A 726 36.59 4.33 -16.61
N ALA A 727 37.70 3.83 -17.15
CA ALA A 727 37.82 3.40 -18.55
C ALA A 727 36.71 2.40 -18.95
N ARG A 728 36.30 1.51 -18.03
CA ARG A 728 35.18 0.57 -18.25
C ARG A 728 33.82 1.26 -18.40
N TYR A 729 33.65 2.44 -17.81
CA TYR A 729 32.41 3.19 -17.71
C TYR A 729 32.42 4.53 -18.47
N ALA A 730 33.50 4.84 -19.20
CA ALA A 730 33.69 6.09 -19.94
C ALA A 730 32.65 6.35 -21.04
N ARG A 731 31.82 5.36 -21.37
CA ARG A 731 30.66 5.52 -22.25
C ARG A 731 29.46 6.18 -21.57
N HIS A 732 29.41 6.18 -20.24
CA HIS A 732 28.23 6.58 -19.46
C HIS A 732 28.50 7.76 -18.52
N PHE A 733 29.75 7.93 -18.09
CA PHE A 733 30.18 9.09 -17.31
C PHE A 733 31.37 9.75 -17.99
N ASP A 734 31.40 11.08 -18.00
CA ASP A 734 32.57 11.85 -18.42
C ASP A 734 33.65 11.83 -17.32
N GLU A 735 33.21 11.83 -16.07
CA GLU A 735 34.04 11.79 -14.88
C GLU A 735 33.29 11.13 -13.71
N LEU A 736 34.05 10.59 -12.77
CA LEU A 736 33.53 9.96 -11.56
C LEU A 736 34.19 10.60 -10.33
N TRP A 737 33.36 11.07 -9.40
CA TRP A 737 33.81 11.60 -8.12
C TRP A 737 33.74 10.50 -7.06
N VAL A 738 34.90 10.17 -6.47
CA VAL A 738 35.03 9.08 -5.50
C VAL A 738 35.48 9.63 -4.17
N THR A 739 34.77 9.32 -3.09
CA THR A 739 35.26 9.53 -1.73
C THR A 739 35.28 8.21 -0.97
N ARG A 740 36.26 8.07 -0.08
CA ARG A 740 36.37 7.00 0.92
C ARG A 740 36.40 7.54 2.35
N GLN A 741 36.23 8.85 2.52
CA GLN A 741 36.30 9.52 3.81
C GLN A 741 34.89 9.64 4.40
N PRO A 742 34.57 8.92 5.49
CA PRO A 742 33.30 9.15 6.18
C PRO A 742 33.14 10.61 6.58
N GLY A 743 31.92 11.14 6.43
CA GLY A 743 31.60 12.55 6.64
C GLY A 743 31.81 13.44 5.41
N ALA A 744 32.46 12.96 4.35
CA ALA A 744 32.51 13.66 3.07
C ALA A 744 31.11 13.77 2.45
N LYS A 745 30.83 14.91 1.80
CA LYS A 745 29.49 15.28 1.34
C LYS A 745 29.46 15.75 -0.10
N LEU A 746 28.36 15.44 -0.77
CA LEU A 746 27.90 16.08 -2.00
C LEU A 746 26.67 16.94 -1.67
N THR A 747 26.69 18.23 -1.99
CA THR A 747 25.59 19.17 -1.78
C THR A 747 25.24 19.87 -3.08
N TYR A 748 23.98 19.79 -3.50
CA TYR A 748 23.50 20.45 -4.72
C TYR A 748 22.08 20.98 -4.53
N SER A 749 21.69 21.93 -5.38
CA SER A 749 20.32 22.46 -5.40
C SER A 749 19.68 22.23 -6.76
N PHE A 750 18.37 22.00 -6.78
CA PHE A 750 17.59 21.84 -8.00
C PHE A 750 16.19 22.42 -7.81
N THR A 751 15.49 22.70 -8.91
CA THR A 751 14.07 23.08 -8.90
C THR A 751 13.26 21.95 -9.52
N GLY A 752 12.34 21.35 -8.76
CA GLY A 752 11.61 20.17 -9.23
C GLY A 752 10.90 19.42 -8.11
N THR A 753 10.49 18.19 -8.40
CA THR A 753 9.71 17.32 -7.49
C THR A 753 10.47 16.07 -7.05
N GLY A 754 11.67 15.85 -7.58
CA GLY A 754 12.51 14.71 -7.20
C GLY A 754 13.93 14.79 -7.74
N THR A 755 14.82 14.02 -7.11
CA THR A 755 16.21 13.85 -7.54
C THR A 755 16.71 12.43 -7.29
N GLY A 756 17.77 12.03 -8.00
CA GLY A 756 18.45 10.75 -7.89
C GLY A 756 19.94 10.84 -8.21
N LEU A 757 20.65 9.72 -8.06
CA LEU A 757 22.06 9.60 -8.45
C LEU A 757 22.25 8.51 -9.49
N ALA A 758 23.10 8.74 -10.48
CA ALA A 758 23.76 7.69 -11.25
C ALA A 758 25.19 7.52 -10.70
N LEU A 759 25.50 6.31 -10.26
CA LEU A 759 26.68 5.99 -9.47
C LEU A 759 27.28 4.64 -9.86
N LEU A 760 28.50 4.37 -9.38
CA LEU A 760 29.04 3.02 -9.32
C LEU A 760 28.80 2.41 -7.94
N VAL A 761 28.39 1.16 -7.93
CA VAL A 761 28.29 0.33 -6.72
C VAL A 761 29.20 -0.87 -6.88
N GLY A 762 29.81 -1.33 -5.80
CA GLY A 762 30.75 -2.44 -5.81
C GLY A 762 31.01 -2.95 -4.40
N PRO A 763 32.05 -3.78 -4.22
CA PRO A 763 32.39 -4.43 -2.94
C PRO A 763 32.54 -3.46 -1.76
N ASP A 764 32.96 -2.24 -2.06
CA ASP A 764 33.28 -1.18 -1.12
C ASP A 764 32.18 -0.12 -0.95
N ILE A 765 31.00 -0.29 -1.56
CA ILE A 765 29.92 0.70 -1.50
C ILE A 765 29.51 1.01 -0.04
N GLY A 766 29.53 2.28 0.34
CA GLY A 766 29.13 2.76 1.65
C GLY A 766 27.62 3.00 1.78
N ARG A 767 27.17 3.16 3.02
CA ARG A 767 25.87 3.80 3.28
C ARG A 767 26.03 5.31 3.19
N TYR A 768 24.96 6.01 2.84
CA TYR A 768 24.94 7.46 2.82
C TYR A 768 23.67 8.02 3.43
N ARG A 769 23.82 9.10 4.19
CA ARG A 769 22.71 9.90 4.72
C ARG A 769 22.25 10.90 3.67
N VAL A 770 20.94 11.03 3.51
CA VAL A 770 20.30 12.00 2.63
C VAL A 770 19.54 13.00 3.48
N SER A 771 19.85 14.28 3.28
CA SER A 771 19.10 15.40 3.84
C SER A 771 18.54 16.27 2.71
N VAL A 772 17.31 16.75 2.90
CA VAL A 772 16.64 17.68 1.98
C VAL A 772 16.19 18.89 2.79
N ASP A 773 16.54 20.09 2.33
CA ASP A 773 16.19 21.37 2.96
C ASP A 773 16.55 21.41 4.46
N GLY A 774 17.76 20.92 4.77
CA GLY A 774 18.31 20.88 6.13
C GLY A 774 17.75 19.78 7.04
N LYS A 775 16.80 18.96 6.57
CA LYS A 775 16.21 17.87 7.35
C LYS A 775 16.69 16.51 6.84
N GLU A 776 17.16 15.67 7.76
CA GLU A 776 17.48 14.28 7.43
C GLU A 776 16.20 13.56 6.95
N ARG A 777 16.31 12.90 5.80
CA ARG A 777 15.20 12.21 5.15
C ARG A 777 15.34 10.70 5.21
N SER A 778 16.54 10.19 4.98
CA SER A 778 16.79 8.74 4.92
C SER A 778 18.27 8.42 5.02
N THR A 779 18.59 7.20 5.47
CA THR A 779 19.88 6.56 5.22
C THR A 779 19.70 5.49 4.13
N GLN A 780 20.53 5.51 3.10
CA GLN A 780 20.43 4.65 1.92
C GLN A 780 21.72 3.87 1.70
N SER A 781 21.60 2.70 1.07
CA SER A 781 22.72 1.96 0.51
C SER A 781 22.23 1.18 -0.72
N ARG A 782 23.10 0.94 -1.70
CA ARG A 782 22.75 0.24 -2.93
C ARG A 782 23.60 -1.01 -3.08
N VAL A 783 23.30 -2.01 -2.25
CA VAL A 783 23.94 -3.33 -2.28
C VAL A 783 22.99 -4.35 -2.86
N ASP A 784 23.50 -5.16 -3.79
CA ASP A 784 22.86 -6.38 -4.26
C ASP A 784 23.92 -7.48 -4.43
N ARG A 785 23.48 -8.71 -4.75
CA ARG A 785 24.37 -9.86 -4.96
C ARG A 785 25.46 -9.66 -6.01
N TRP A 786 25.34 -8.67 -6.91
CA TRP A 786 26.31 -8.40 -7.98
C TRP A 786 27.35 -7.37 -7.56
N CYS A 787 27.24 -6.76 -6.39
CA CYS A 787 28.24 -5.86 -5.82
C CYS A 787 29.53 -6.57 -5.40
N TYR A 788 29.88 -7.73 -5.98
CA TYR A 788 31.23 -8.31 -5.89
C TYR A 788 32.19 -7.71 -6.94
N TYR A 789 31.70 -6.87 -7.84
CA TYR A 789 32.51 -6.04 -8.74
C TYR A 789 31.84 -4.66 -8.89
N HIS A 790 32.61 -3.63 -9.24
CA HIS A 790 32.02 -2.32 -9.53
C HIS A 790 31.13 -2.39 -10.76
N ARG A 791 29.91 -1.86 -10.69
CA ARG A 791 28.91 -1.83 -11.76
C ARG A 791 28.06 -0.55 -11.71
N LEU A 792 27.41 -0.22 -12.83
CA LEU A 792 26.48 0.91 -12.92
C LEU A 792 25.24 0.68 -12.05
N SER A 793 24.87 1.70 -11.28
CA SER A 793 23.66 1.70 -10.48
C SER A 793 23.07 3.09 -10.40
N ALA A 794 21.81 3.12 -10.02
CA ALA A 794 21.04 4.33 -9.97
C ALA A 794 19.82 4.18 -9.08
N GLY A 795 19.40 5.25 -8.44
CA GLY A 795 18.01 5.39 -8.03
C GLY A 795 17.70 6.74 -7.39
N SER A 796 16.44 6.88 -7.00
CA SER A 796 15.94 8.09 -6.34
C SER A 796 16.68 8.31 -5.02
N VAL A 797 17.05 9.56 -4.78
CA VAL A 797 17.52 10.10 -3.50
C VAL A 797 16.35 10.71 -2.75
N ALA A 798 15.48 11.41 -3.48
CA ALA A 798 14.29 12.09 -2.99
C ALA A 798 13.22 12.11 -4.09
N SER A 799 11.98 11.79 -3.76
CA SER A 799 10.84 11.85 -4.68
C SER A 799 9.62 12.49 -3.99
N ASN A 800 8.57 12.79 -4.75
CA ASN A 800 7.30 13.36 -4.24
C ASN A 800 7.51 14.63 -3.38
N LEU A 801 8.50 15.44 -3.75
CA LEU A 801 8.68 16.76 -3.15
C LEU A 801 7.62 17.70 -3.74
N PRO A 802 7.12 18.68 -2.96
CA PRO A 802 6.39 19.81 -3.53
C PRO A 802 7.22 20.44 -4.65
N PHE A 803 6.59 20.93 -5.72
CA PHE A 803 7.34 21.65 -6.73
C PHE A 803 7.98 22.90 -6.13
N GLY A 804 9.30 23.00 -6.23
CA GLY A 804 10.04 24.15 -5.70
C GLY A 804 11.54 23.95 -5.76
N LYS A 805 12.27 24.94 -5.24
CA LYS A 805 13.72 24.85 -5.07
C LYS A 805 14.04 24.04 -3.83
N HIS A 806 14.89 23.02 -3.99
CA HIS A 806 15.36 22.16 -2.92
C HIS A 806 16.89 22.14 -2.86
N THR A 807 17.44 22.01 -1.66
CA THR A 807 18.85 21.72 -1.43
C THR A 807 19.02 20.33 -0.85
N VAL A 808 19.81 19.50 -1.52
CA VAL A 808 20.05 18.10 -1.14
C VAL A 808 21.50 17.93 -0.72
N GLN A 809 21.70 17.23 0.39
CA GLN A 809 22.99 16.84 0.90
C GLN A 809 23.06 15.32 1.03
N ILE A 810 24.15 14.73 0.53
CA ILE A 810 24.46 13.32 0.58
C ILE A 810 25.79 13.15 1.30
N GLU A 811 25.79 12.45 2.43
CA GLU A 811 26.96 12.28 3.30
C GLU A 811 27.33 10.80 3.41
N LEU A 812 28.60 10.44 3.14
CA LEU A 812 29.11 9.08 3.33
C LEU A 812 29.20 8.73 4.82
N LEU A 813 28.61 7.62 5.23
CA LEU A 813 28.64 7.14 6.61
C LEU A 813 29.81 6.17 6.86
N PRO A 814 30.31 6.08 8.10
CA PRO A 814 31.49 5.26 8.42
C PRO A 814 31.21 3.75 8.41
N ASP A 815 29.97 3.35 8.63
CA ASP A 815 29.61 1.94 8.75
C ASP A 815 29.16 1.35 7.40
N PRO A 816 29.70 0.18 7.00
CA PRO A 816 29.34 -0.46 5.75
C PRO A 816 27.91 -1.05 5.81
N PRO A 817 27.23 -1.18 4.67
CA PRO A 817 25.99 -1.94 4.57
C PRO A 817 26.23 -3.44 4.79
N ASN A 818 25.15 -4.23 4.95
CA ASN A 818 25.26 -5.70 4.88
C ASN A 818 25.77 -6.10 3.47
N ARG A 819 26.81 -6.94 3.43
CA ARG A 819 27.48 -7.41 2.21
C ARG A 819 27.49 -8.94 2.09
N ASP A 820 26.65 -9.66 2.84
CA ASP A 820 26.65 -11.12 2.89
C ASP A 820 26.34 -11.73 1.51
N ASP A 821 25.33 -11.21 0.82
CA ASP A 821 24.93 -11.65 -0.52
C ASP A 821 26.03 -11.51 -1.58
N PRO A 822 26.64 -10.31 -1.78
CA PRO A 822 27.73 -10.19 -2.75
C PRO A 822 28.99 -10.98 -2.34
N ILE A 823 29.27 -11.13 -1.04
CA ILE A 823 30.37 -11.99 -0.58
C ILE A 823 30.11 -13.46 -0.93
N ALA A 824 28.90 -13.95 -0.69
CA ALA A 824 28.50 -15.32 -1.03
C ALA A 824 28.59 -15.56 -2.54
N GLU A 825 28.12 -14.62 -3.36
CA GLU A 825 28.20 -14.71 -4.82
C GLU A 825 29.66 -14.65 -5.32
N ALA A 826 30.50 -13.81 -4.73
CA ALA A 826 31.93 -13.75 -5.04
C ALA A 826 32.63 -15.09 -4.78
N LYS A 827 32.33 -15.72 -3.63
CA LYS A 827 32.88 -17.04 -3.26
C LYS A 827 32.38 -18.11 -4.23
N ARG A 828 31.09 -18.10 -4.58
CA ARG A 828 30.49 -19.04 -5.55
C ARG A 828 31.14 -18.97 -6.93
N LEU A 829 31.62 -17.79 -7.32
CA LEU A 829 32.25 -17.53 -8.62
C LEU A 829 33.79 -17.64 -8.58
N ASP A 830 34.38 -18.02 -7.45
CA ASP A 830 35.84 -18.03 -7.23
C ASP A 830 36.51 -16.67 -7.50
N LYS A 831 35.85 -15.60 -7.06
CA LYS A 831 36.28 -14.20 -7.24
C LYS A 831 36.41 -13.44 -5.92
N TYR A 832 36.27 -14.12 -4.78
CA TYR A 832 36.28 -13.47 -3.48
C TYR A 832 37.70 -13.07 -3.05
N LYS A 833 37.86 -11.79 -2.72
CA LYS A 833 39.05 -11.23 -2.07
C LYS A 833 38.58 -10.40 -0.89
N ALA A 834 39.08 -10.67 0.32
CA ALA A 834 38.57 -10.03 1.53
C ALA A 834 38.86 -8.52 1.55
N GLU A 835 39.94 -8.12 0.91
CA GLU A 835 40.42 -6.74 0.77
C GLU A 835 39.44 -5.88 -0.04
N ASP A 836 38.79 -6.43 -1.06
CA ASP A 836 37.84 -5.70 -1.93
C ASP A 836 36.64 -5.19 -1.12
N PHE A 837 36.24 -5.92 -0.07
CA PHE A 837 35.09 -5.61 0.77
C PHE A 837 35.45 -4.76 2.01
N GLN A 838 36.67 -4.21 2.10
CA GLN A 838 37.06 -3.35 3.21
C GLN A 838 36.65 -1.89 2.98
N GLY A 839 36.31 -1.21 4.09
CA GLY A 839 35.98 0.22 4.08
C GLY A 839 34.66 0.56 3.39
N VAL A 840 34.50 1.86 3.14
CA VAL A 840 33.28 2.46 2.55
C VAL A 840 33.67 3.47 1.47
N ALA A 841 32.91 3.49 0.39
CA ALA A 841 33.11 4.41 -0.74
C ALA A 841 31.79 4.91 -1.29
N LEU A 842 31.80 6.13 -1.81
CA LEU A 842 30.72 6.69 -2.60
C LEU A 842 31.30 7.19 -3.93
N MET A 843 30.76 6.69 -5.05
CA MET A 843 31.28 6.90 -6.40
C MET A 843 30.21 7.49 -7.31
N ILE A 844 30.18 8.80 -7.47
CA ILE A 844 29.08 9.53 -8.12
C ILE A 844 29.49 10.00 -9.51
N GLY A 845 28.68 9.70 -10.52
CA GLY A 845 28.86 10.20 -11.89
C GLY A 845 27.93 11.36 -12.20
N LYS A 846 26.61 11.13 -12.14
CA LYS A 846 25.59 12.14 -12.48
C LYS A 846 24.55 12.29 -11.38
N ILE A 847 24.01 13.50 -11.28
CA ILE A 847 22.83 13.82 -10.48
C ILE A 847 21.64 13.90 -11.43
N ARG A 848 20.50 13.37 -11.03
CA ARG A 848 19.30 13.25 -11.85
C ARG A 848 18.19 14.07 -11.24
N VAL A 849 17.58 14.98 -11.99
CA VAL A 849 16.57 15.90 -11.46
C VAL A 849 15.26 15.80 -12.23
N VAL A 850 14.15 15.63 -11.50
CA VAL A 850 12.80 15.65 -12.07
C VAL A 850 12.25 17.05 -11.92
N THR A 851 12.15 17.78 -13.03
CA THR A 851 11.36 19.00 -13.10
C THR A 851 10.01 18.63 -13.72
N PRO A 852 8.86 18.97 -13.12
CA PRO A 852 7.57 18.76 -13.76
C PRO A 852 7.45 19.63 -15.03
N PRO A 853 6.54 19.30 -15.95
CA PRO A 853 6.20 20.20 -17.05
C PRO A 853 5.81 21.58 -16.48
N GLY A 854 6.36 22.65 -17.04
CA GLY A 854 5.95 24.01 -16.65
C GLY A 854 4.47 24.19 -16.97
N GLU A 855 3.71 24.75 -16.01
CA GLU A 855 2.35 25.26 -16.25
C GLU A 855 2.36 26.43 -17.23
#